data_AF-A0A1I1SLX3-F1
#
_entry.id   AF-A0A1I1SLX3-F1
#
_cell.length_a   1.000
_cell.length_b   1.000
_cell.length_c   1.000
_cell.angle_alpha   90.00
_cell.angle_beta   90.00
_cell.angle_gamma   90.00
#
_symmetry.space_group_name_H-M   'P 1'
#
loop_
_entity.id
_entity.type
_entity.pdbx_description
1 polymer ?
#
loop_
_entity_poly.entity_id
_entity_poly.type
_entity_poly.pdbx_seq_one_letter_code
_entity_poly.pdbx_strand_id
1 'polypeptide(L)'
;MSRTVTMPYPFQQADLRFGRLIGGARQTLGRFAGWRERNAPRIAAHIDRYTAHTRRLAADHRRRADRRGHLAREITYFGVYNLAEVPDPATVLRVLDGAPPGLTGLPDRLARGYRRGGTAGVLAAVHTAFPELRGLPETGLLAGRLERLQAALPERVLREGAMGKVARTLAGVLAIAAYDTAGRSRAERTAQLGRTVLGGYAMGAAYAIVDDAFHDAPPGALPPAERARCHRMLLRGLGRGIPPGPGEIPDHPLAEELADLHREMLADRPFAAHRHLYRAATAMYLAQDMDADGPPDPPPGGADPADRYPAMFVKAAMSRCIANILGRRALPDGFYTRCLNTIFLSQLRDDLKDRDEDLAAGRGTVFTVPRSRSAANPLYDMFAYEAYVASEVYGDDPVVADSLSYFGAKSLAPHLAADPAAAARTAAEYEATPQIRAFFETAVDTLRSRRLRRRVMPLDKRLKHRVAEVSRRTARTRPDVRVYLADRIPDIDRAVRRWAPPAAAGRAEHAAGNGNAGNKDAGLAEIIGYTLFAPGKRVRAGLTLMLADSLRVPHRDLEPLLAAGEMFHTASLIFDDLPAQDNAALRRGRPAAHTVYDEGAVQLAGISLISHAFGLLPRLSAAFPAARVGEVIAYTGTVLGSERLCRGQHLDLAGAHRPPDAPPAPVGDILAMYRLKTSTTIESALLPLMLLLDRPAAETAAVSRFADAAGIVFQLRDDLLDATAQAAVLGKTAHQDATKSNVVRDHGIAEARRLMAEQVRTADRACDELPFDTGLLRGAVRYFASRRR
;
A
#
# COMPACT_ATOMS: atom_id res chain seq x y z
N MET A 1 -35.16 19.07 43.18
CA MET A 1 -34.18 19.51 42.16
C MET A 1 -33.56 18.28 41.52
N SER A 2 -33.86 18.07 40.23
CA SER A 2 -33.48 16.90 39.44
C SER A 2 -31.96 16.79 39.29
N ARG A 3 -31.34 15.79 39.91
CA ARG A 3 -29.95 15.39 39.60
C ARG A 3 -29.99 14.52 38.35
N THR A 4 -29.86 15.16 37.19
CA THR A 4 -29.62 14.52 35.89
C THR A 4 -28.22 13.88 35.89
N VAL A 5 -28.12 12.66 36.40
CA VAL A 5 -26.93 11.81 36.19
C VAL A 5 -26.80 11.58 34.69
N THR A 6 -25.78 12.19 34.09
CA THR A 6 -25.60 12.30 32.64
C THR A 6 -24.57 11.27 32.21
N MET A 7 -25.05 10.12 31.72
CA MET A 7 -24.26 9.05 31.11
C MET A 7 -23.25 9.62 30.07
N PRO A 8 -22.06 9.00 29.84
CA PRO A 8 -21.16 9.33 28.73
C PRO A 8 -21.90 9.43 27.39
N TYR A 9 -21.36 10.13 26.38
CA TYR A 9 -22.10 10.36 25.13
C TYR A 9 -22.59 9.00 24.59
N PRO A 10 -23.91 8.80 24.47
CA PRO A 10 -24.46 7.49 24.19
C PRO A 10 -24.34 7.27 22.69
N PHE A 11 -23.15 6.89 22.22
CA PHE A 11 -22.94 6.60 20.81
C PHE A 11 -23.91 5.52 20.35
N GLN A 12 -24.68 5.84 19.32
CA GLN A 12 -25.64 4.96 18.69
C GLN A 12 -25.18 4.62 17.26
N GLN A 13 -25.80 3.60 16.65
CA GLN A 13 -25.61 3.28 15.24
C GLN A 13 -25.85 4.48 14.32
N ALA A 14 -26.78 5.37 14.69
CA ALA A 14 -27.09 6.58 13.94
C ALA A 14 -25.94 7.60 13.92
N ASP A 15 -25.02 7.53 14.88
CA ASP A 15 -23.95 8.51 15.08
C ASP A 15 -22.68 8.20 14.29
N LEU A 16 -22.62 7.05 13.60
CA LEU A 16 -21.46 6.62 12.81
C LEU A 16 -21.10 7.55 11.62
N ARG A 17 -21.78 8.69 11.46
CA ARG A 17 -21.37 9.73 10.51
C ARG A 17 -20.17 10.48 11.10
N PHE A 18 -19.12 10.65 10.31
CA PHE A 18 -17.83 11.23 10.75
C PHE A 18 -17.98 12.51 11.61
N GLY A 19 -18.73 13.51 11.14
CA GLY A 19 -18.95 14.75 11.91
C GLY A 19 -19.64 14.56 13.26
N ARG A 20 -20.57 13.60 13.39
CA ARG A 20 -21.22 13.27 14.67
C ARG A 20 -20.27 12.54 15.61
N LEU A 21 -19.45 11.63 15.06
CA LEU A 21 -18.42 10.93 15.84
C LEU A 21 -17.41 11.91 16.44
N ILE A 22 -16.94 12.89 15.66
CA ILE A 22 -16.04 13.94 16.15
C ILE A 22 -16.72 14.79 17.24
N GLY A 23 -17.98 15.17 17.05
CA GLY A 23 -18.76 15.88 18.08
C GLY A 23 -18.91 15.09 19.37
N GLY A 24 -19.28 13.80 19.28
CA GLY A 24 -19.41 12.91 20.43
C GLY A 24 -18.08 12.63 21.13
N ALA A 25 -16.98 12.52 20.38
CA ALA A 25 -15.63 12.37 20.94
C ALA A 25 -15.23 13.62 21.74
N ARG A 26 -15.45 14.83 21.19
CA ARG A 26 -15.22 16.10 21.90
C ARG A 26 -16.04 16.19 23.18
N GLN A 27 -17.31 15.81 23.14
CA GLN A 27 -18.17 15.82 24.34
C GLN A 27 -17.70 14.80 25.39
N THR A 28 -17.27 13.63 24.96
CA THR A 28 -16.69 12.59 25.84
C THR A 28 -15.43 13.11 26.52
N LEU A 29 -14.51 13.71 25.76
CA LEU A 29 -13.26 14.26 26.27
C LEU A 29 -13.48 15.44 27.24
N GLY A 30 -14.43 16.33 26.95
CA GLY A 30 -14.80 17.42 27.86
C GLY A 30 -15.37 16.91 29.20
N ARG A 31 -16.18 15.83 29.16
CA ARG A 31 -16.69 15.19 30.37
C ARG A 31 -15.60 14.47 31.15
N PHE A 32 -14.71 13.78 30.44
CA PHE A 32 -13.54 13.15 31.03
C PHE A 32 -12.66 14.18 31.76
N ALA A 33 -12.38 15.33 31.16
CA ALA A 33 -11.58 16.38 31.80
C ALA A 33 -12.18 16.81 33.15
N GLY A 34 -13.49 17.10 33.19
CA GLY A 34 -14.17 17.43 34.44
C GLY A 34 -14.24 16.27 35.43
N TRP A 35 -14.40 15.03 34.97
CA TRP A 35 -14.37 13.84 35.83
C TRP A 35 -12.98 13.65 36.46
N ARG A 36 -11.92 13.78 35.66
CA ARG A 36 -10.51 13.63 36.06
C ARG A 36 -10.16 14.57 37.21
N GLU A 37 -10.57 15.83 37.12
CA GLU A 37 -10.31 16.86 38.13
C GLU A 37 -10.98 16.56 39.48
N ARG A 38 -12.13 15.89 39.47
CA ARG A 38 -12.89 15.57 40.69
C ARG A 38 -12.58 14.20 41.30
N ASN A 39 -11.84 13.34 40.60
CA ASN A 39 -11.68 11.93 40.97
C ASN A 39 -10.22 11.48 41.18
N ALA A 40 -9.32 12.39 41.57
CA ALA A 40 -7.90 12.07 41.82
C ALA A 40 -7.68 10.83 42.74
N PRO A 41 -8.44 10.63 43.84
CA PRO A 41 -8.28 9.42 44.66
C PRO A 41 -8.64 8.12 43.92
N ARG A 42 -9.66 8.13 43.06
CA ARG A 42 -10.06 6.94 42.27
C ARG A 42 -9.01 6.62 41.21
N ILE A 43 -8.40 7.64 40.61
CA ILE A 43 -7.32 7.50 39.65
C ILE A 43 -6.08 6.90 40.33
N ALA A 44 -5.70 7.41 41.51
CA ALA A 44 -4.60 6.86 42.30
C ALA A 44 -4.81 5.37 42.63
N ALA A 45 -5.99 5.00 43.14
CA ALA A 45 -6.32 3.60 43.42
C ALA A 45 -6.29 2.70 42.16
N HIS A 46 -6.63 3.26 41.00
CA HIS A 46 -6.52 2.55 39.73
C HIS A 46 -5.05 2.30 39.33
N ILE A 47 -4.17 3.29 39.51
CA ILE A 47 -2.73 3.15 39.25
C ILE A 47 -2.08 2.17 40.25
N ASP A 48 -2.52 2.15 41.50
CA ASP A 48 -2.02 1.17 42.48
C ASP A 48 -2.32 -0.28 42.06
N ARG A 49 -3.46 -0.52 41.38
CA ARG A 49 -3.76 -1.83 40.77
C ARG A 49 -2.75 -2.22 39.69
N TYR A 50 -2.28 -1.28 38.86
CA TYR A 50 -1.21 -1.56 37.89
C TYR A 50 0.07 -2.06 38.57
N THR A 51 0.47 -1.40 39.66
CA THR A 51 1.62 -1.80 40.47
C THR A 51 1.43 -3.20 41.06
N ALA A 52 0.25 -3.48 41.63
CA ALA A 52 -0.08 -4.80 42.18
C ALA A 52 -0.05 -5.90 41.10
N HIS A 53 -0.63 -5.65 39.92
CA HIS A 53 -0.61 -6.59 38.80
C HIS A 53 0.79 -6.86 38.27
N THR A 54 1.67 -5.85 38.23
CA THR A 54 3.08 -6.02 37.82
C THR A 54 3.82 -6.96 38.75
N ARG A 55 3.62 -6.82 40.07
CA ARG A 55 4.17 -7.75 41.08
C ARG A 55 3.63 -9.17 40.90
N ARG A 56 2.31 -9.32 40.65
CA ARG A 56 1.67 -10.61 40.37
C ARG A 56 2.25 -11.28 39.12
N LEU A 57 2.38 -10.54 38.00
CA LEU A 57 2.95 -11.07 36.75
C LEU A 57 4.33 -11.71 36.94
N ALA A 58 5.18 -11.09 37.75
CA ALA A 58 6.51 -11.63 38.07
C ALA A 58 6.46 -12.83 39.05
N ALA A 59 5.49 -12.87 39.96
CA ALA A 59 5.28 -13.99 40.88
C ALA A 59 4.69 -15.22 40.18
N ASP A 60 3.66 -15.03 39.35
CA ASP A 60 2.93 -16.11 38.66
C ASP A 60 3.84 -16.85 37.67
N HIS A 61 4.72 -16.12 36.96
CA HIS A 61 5.71 -16.77 36.10
C HIS A 61 6.60 -17.72 36.92
N ARG A 62 6.99 -17.37 38.16
CA ARG A 62 7.87 -18.21 38.97
C ARG A 62 7.20 -19.49 39.43
N ARG A 63 5.87 -19.49 39.61
CA ARG A 63 5.13 -20.59 40.25
C ARG A 63 4.52 -21.64 39.29
N ARG A 64 4.56 -21.46 37.96
CA ARG A 64 3.98 -22.37 36.92
C ARG A 64 2.48 -22.76 37.08
N ALA A 65 1.82 -22.46 38.20
CA ALA A 65 0.56 -23.06 38.63
C ALA A 65 -0.72 -22.43 38.04
N ASP A 66 -0.75 -21.13 37.72
CA ASP A 66 -1.99 -20.45 37.31
C ASP A 66 -2.12 -20.24 35.78
N ARG A 67 -1.93 -21.31 35.00
CA ARG A 67 -2.06 -21.21 33.53
C ARG A 67 -3.51 -20.98 33.11
N ARG A 68 -4.46 -21.68 33.76
CA ARG A 68 -5.89 -21.61 33.43
C ARG A 68 -6.50 -20.27 33.80
N GLY A 69 -6.18 -19.71 34.97
CA GLY A 69 -6.63 -18.36 35.35
C GLY A 69 -6.03 -17.26 34.48
N HIS A 70 -4.78 -17.42 34.01
CA HIS A 70 -4.21 -16.51 33.02
C HIS A 70 -4.99 -16.48 31.70
N LEU A 71 -5.32 -17.65 31.15
CA LEU A 71 -6.11 -17.73 29.93
C LEU A 71 -7.53 -17.17 30.15
N ALA A 72 -8.13 -17.39 31.33
CA ALA A 72 -9.43 -16.82 31.67
C ALA A 72 -9.39 -15.29 31.59
N ARG A 73 -8.38 -14.63 32.17
CA ARG A 73 -8.19 -13.18 32.06
C ARG A 73 -7.96 -12.74 30.61
N GLU A 74 -7.21 -13.51 29.80
CA GLU A 74 -7.05 -13.22 28.36
C GLU A 74 -8.37 -13.26 27.58
N ILE A 75 -9.26 -14.20 27.90
CA ILE A 75 -10.60 -14.28 27.28
C ILE A 75 -11.49 -13.14 27.75
N THR A 76 -11.50 -12.83 29.06
CA THR A 76 -12.27 -11.71 29.61
C THR A 76 -11.84 -10.39 28.99
N TYR A 77 -10.52 -10.13 28.93
CA TYR A 77 -10.01 -8.96 28.25
C TYR A 77 -10.35 -8.96 26.77
N PHE A 78 -10.30 -10.11 26.10
CA PHE A 78 -10.74 -10.20 24.72
C PHE A 78 -12.19 -9.71 24.57
N GLY A 79 -13.11 -10.15 25.43
CA GLY A 79 -14.49 -9.68 25.47
C GLY A 79 -14.61 -8.18 25.73
N VAL A 80 -14.04 -7.69 26.84
CA VAL A 80 -14.19 -6.27 27.24
C VAL A 80 -13.59 -5.35 26.19
N TYR A 81 -12.38 -5.65 25.74
CA TYR A 81 -11.60 -4.76 24.89
C TYR A 81 -11.93 -4.91 23.40
N ASN A 82 -12.16 -6.14 22.90
CA ASN A 82 -12.38 -6.38 21.47
C ASN A 82 -13.87 -6.50 21.12
N LEU A 83 -14.73 -6.94 22.05
CA LEU A 83 -16.15 -7.14 21.80
C LEU A 83 -17.04 -6.10 22.49
N ALA A 84 -16.45 -5.27 23.36
CA ALA A 84 -17.15 -4.29 24.19
C ALA A 84 -18.25 -4.96 25.05
N GLU A 85 -17.91 -6.09 25.67
CA GLU A 85 -18.81 -6.90 26.50
C GLU A 85 -18.08 -7.50 27.68
N VAL A 86 -18.78 -7.73 28.80
CA VAL A 86 -18.27 -8.54 29.90
C VAL A 86 -18.70 -9.99 29.66
N PRO A 87 -17.77 -10.91 29.34
CA PRO A 87 -18.13 -12.31 29.10
C PRO A 87 -18.71 -12.96 30.34
N ASP A 88 -19.79 -13.71 30.18
CA ASP A 88 -20.30 -14.53 31.28
C ASP A 88 -19.30 -15.68 31.59
N PRO A 89 -19.24 -16.15 32.85
CA PRO A 89 -18.31 -17.21 33.24
C PRO A 89 -18.44 -18.50 32.43
N ALA A 90 -19.64 -18.86 31.98
CA ALA A 90 -19.85 -20.08 31.18
C ALA A 90 -19.25 -19.93 29.78
N THR A 91 -19.33 -18.75 29.17
CA THR A 91 -18.65 -18.45 27.91
C THR A 91 -17.13 -18.52 28.06
N VAL A 92 -16.57 -17.97 29.15
CA VAL A 92 -15.13 -18.07 29.43
C VAL A 92 -14.70 -19.53 29.55
N LEU A 93 -15.45 -20.35 30.29
CA LEU A 93 -15.17 -21.77 30.46
C LEU A 93 -15.23 -22.55 29.13
N ARG A 94 -16.25 -22.31 28.30
CA ARG A 94 -16.36 -22.94 26.97
C ARG A 94 -15.14 -22.66 26.10
N VAL A 95 -14.68 -21.40 26.06
CA VAL A 95 -13.49 -21.02 25.27
C VAL A 95 -12.22 -21.65 25.85
N LEU A 96 -12.10 -21.73 27.19
CA LEU A 96 -10.99 -22.42 27.86
C LEU A 96 -10.92 -23.92 27.53
N ASP A 97 -12.08 -24.56 27.46
CA ASP A 97 -12.20 -25.98 27.15
C ASP A 97 -12.11 -26.28 25.64
N GLY A 98 -11.81 -25.25 24.83
CA GLY A 98 -11.49 -25.40 23.41
C GLY A 98 -12.69 -25.24 22.47
N ALA A 99 -13.80 -24.69 22.93
CA ALA A 99 -14.98 -24.39 22.11
C ALA A 99 -15.15 -22.87 21.88
N PRO A 100 -15.03 -22.39 20.63
CA PRO A 100 -14.67 -23.12 19.41
C PRO A 100 -13.16 -23.41 19.30
N PRO A 101 -12.76 -24.42 18.51
CA PRO A 101 -11.38 -24.84 18.38
C PRO A 101 -10.46 -23.72 17.92
N GLY A 102 -9.25 -23.68 18.46
CA GLY A 102 -8.14 -23.00 17.80
C GLY A 102 -8.00 -21.49 18.02
N LEU A 103 -8.89 -20.82 18.76
CA LEU A 103 -8.83 -19.38 19.07
C LEU A 103 -7.49 -18.93 19.67
N THR A 104 -7.01 -19.62 20.70
CA THR A 104 -5.82 -19.21 21.48
C THR A 104 -4.49 -19.35 20.73
N GLY A 105 -4.43 -20.25 19.74
CA GLY A 105 -3.21 -20.54 18.96
C GLY A 105 -3.24 -20.04 17.51
N LEU A 106 -4.38 -19.50 17.05
CA LEU A 106 -4.59 -19.07 15.67
C LEU A 106 -3.56 -18.02 15.20
N PRO A 107 -3.33 -16.92 15.93
CA PRO A 107 -2.30 -15.93 15.58
C PRO A 107 -0.92 -16.54 15.26
N ASP A 108 -0.51 -17.45 16.14
CA ASP A 108 0.79 -18.10 16.13
C ASP A 108 0.92 -19.08 14.96
N ARG A 109 -0.17 -19.78 14.64
CA ARG A 109 -0.27 -20.65 13.47
C ARG A 109 -0.20 -19.85 12.18
N LEU A 110 -0.90 -18.72 12.08
CA LEU A 110 -0.89 -17.89 10.87
C LEU A 110 0.49 -17.31 10.59
N ALA A 111 1.16 -16.76 11.61
CA ALA A 111 2.52 -16.24 11.45
C ALA A 111 3.51 -17.33 11.01
N ARG A 112 3.42 -18.54 11.58
CA ARG A 112 4.24 -19.69 11.16
C ARG A 112 3.85 -20.22 9.78
N GLY A 113 2.57 -20.24 9.47
CA GLY A 113 2.01 -20.66 8.19
C GLY A 113 2.55 -19.78 7.07
N TYR A 114 2.38 -18.46 7.21
CA TYR A 114 2.93 -17.49 6.26
C TYR A 114 4.44 -17.64 6.07
N ARG A 115 5.20 -17.82 7.17
CA ARG A 115 6.66 -18.04 7.11
C ARG A 115 7.05 -19.27 6.29
N ARG A 116 6.30 -20.36 6.41
CA ARG A 116 6.65 -21.64 5.77
C ARG A 116 6.16 -21.71 4.33
N GLY A 117 4.95 -21.23 4.07
CA GLY A 117 4.24 -21.45 2.81
C GLY A 117 3.56 -20.22 2.22
N GLY A 118 3.91 -18.99 2.64
CA GLY A 118 3.30 -17.77 2.11
C GLY A 118 1.79 -17.72 2.31
N THR A 119 1.06 -17.22 1.30
CA THR A 119 -0.41 -17.16 1.25
C THR A 119 -1.07 -18.53 1.45
N ALA A 120 -0.56 -19.58 0.80
CA ALA A 120 -1.02 -20.95 0.98
C ALA A 120 -0.84 -21.43 2.43
N GLY A 121 0.25 -21.03 3.07
CA GLY A 121 0.51 -21.30 4.48
C GLY A 121 -0.45 -20.58 5.44
N VAL A 122 -0.90 -19.37 5.09
CA VAL A 122 -1.96 -18.65 5.82
C VAL A 122 -3.27 -19.42 5.73
N LEU A 123 -3.67 -19.84 4.53
CA LEU A 123 -4.89 -20.62 4.34
C LEU A 123 -4.85 -21.95 5.11
N ALA A 124 -3.73 -22.67 5.04
CA ALA A 124 -3.55 -23.91 5.81
C ALA A 124 -3.68 -23.69 7.33
N ALA A 125 -3.15 -22.57 7.84
CA ALA A 125 -3.30 -22.19 9.24
C ALA A 125 -4.75 -21.83 9.60
N VAL A 126 -5.49 -21.15 8.72
CA VAL A 126 -6.93 -20.88 8.88
C VAL A 126 -7.70 -22.20 8.93
N HIS A 127 -7.51 -23.11 7.97
CA HIS A 127 -8.16 -24.42 7.94
C HIS A 127 -7.80 -25.34 9.10
N THR A 128 -6.64 -25.13 9.74
CA THR A 128 -6.25 -25.85 10.94
C THR A 128 -6.97 -25.29 12.17
N ALA A 129 -7.13 -23.98 12.26
CA ALA A 129 -7.81 -23.34 13.37
C ALA A 129 -9.34 -23.47 13.28
N PHE A 130 -9.88 -23.41 12.06
CA PHE A 130 -11.30 -23.48 11.76
C PHE A 130 -11.55 -24.56 10.70
N PRO A 131 -11.61 -25.84 11.10
CA PRO A 131 -11.89 -26.94 10.17
C PRO A 131 -13.21 -26.80 9.43
N GLU A 132 -14.19 -26.08 10.00
CA GLU A 132 -15.48 -25.74 9.39
C GLU A 132 -15.35 -24.98 8.06
N LEU A 133 -14.26 -24.24 7.87
CA LEU A 133 -14.03 -23.48 6.65
C LEU A 133 -13.56 -24.34 5.47
N ARG A 134 -13.13 -25.59 5.70
CA ARG A 134 -12.60 -26.45 4.63
C ARG A 134 -13.70 -26.81 3.62
N GLY A 135 -13.42 -26.59 2.34
CA GLY A 135 -14.33 -26.94 1.25
C GLY A 135 -15.42 -25.90 0.98
N LEU A 136 -15.46 -24.79 1.73
CA LEU A 136 -16.35 -23.68 1.43
C LEU A 136 -15.83 -22.86 0.23
N PRO A 137 -16.67 -22.50 -0.75
CA PRO A 137 -16.26 -21.70 -1.91
C PRO A 137 -15.52 -20.40 -1.55
N GLU A 138 -15.95 -19.73 -0.47
CA GLU A 138 -15.39 -18.48 0.03
C GLU A 138 -13.92 -18.63 0.43
N THR A 139 -13.52 -19.81 0.91
CA THR A 139 -12.11 -20.10 1.26
C THR A 139 -11.24 -20.43 0.08
N GLY A 140 -11.82 -20.97 -1.00
CA GLY A 140 -11.11 -21.14 -2.28
C GLY A 140 -10.73 -19.79 -2.88
N LEU A 141 -11.62 -18.80 -2.78
CA LEU A 141 -11.36 -17.43 -3.26
C LEU A 141 -10.27 -16.72 -2.46
N LEU A 142 -10.17 -16.99 -1.15
CA LEU A 142 -9.21 -16.34 -0.25
C LEU A 142 -7.75 -16.55 -0.69
N ALA A 143 -7.38 -17.73 -1.18
CA ALA A 143 -6.01 -18.01 -1.63
C ALA A 143 -5.59 -17.06 -2.76
N GLY A 144 -6.39 -17.03 -3.82
CA GLY A 144 -6.13 -16.18 -4.98
C GLY A 144 -6.19 -14.69 -4.63
N ARG A 145 -7.07 -14.28 -3.70
CA ARG A 145 -7.14 -12.90 -3.20
C ARG A 145 -5.85 -12.51 -2.44
N LEU A 146 -5.38 -13.35 -1.50
CA LEU A 146 -4.12 -13.10 -0.79
C LEU A 146 -2.91 -13.02 -1.73
N GLU A 147 -2.86 -13.87 -2.77
CA GLU A 147 -1.79 -13.85 -3.78
C GLU A 147 -1.84 -12.60 -4.64
N ARG A 148 -3.04 -12.21 -5.12
CA ARG A 148 -3.24 -10.97 -5.88
C ARG A 148 -2.83 -9.75 -5.06
N LEU A 149 -3.26 -9.66 -3.81
CA LEU A 149 -2.87 -8.56 -2.92
C LEU A 149 -1.36 -8.53 -2.70
N GLN A 150 -0.73 -9.67 -2.44
CA GLN A 150 0.72 -9.73 -2.26
C GLN A 150 1.48 -9.28 -3.53
N ALA A 151 1.00 -9.62 -4.72
CA ALA A 151 1.60 -9.17 -5.97
C ALA A 151 1.34 -7.69 -6.27
N ALA A 152 0.23 -7.13 -5.79
CA ALA A 152 -0.18 -5.74 -5.99
C ALA A 152 0.48 -4.75 -5.00
N LEU A 153 0.98 -5.23 -3.86
CA LEU A 153 1.61 -4.38 -2.84
C LEU A 153 3.07 -4.05 -3.18
N PRO A 154 3.52 -2.78 -2.99
CA PRO A 154 4.92 -2.39 -3.15
C PRO A 154 5.89 -3.21 -2.31
N GLU A 155 7.11 -3.43 -2.80
CA GLU A 155 8.12 -4.26 -2.13
C GLU A 155 8.50 -3.72 -0.74
N ARG A 156 8.56 -2.39 -0.58
CA ARG A 156 8.81 -1.77 0.72
C ARG A 156 7.69 -2.09 1.71
N VAL A 157 6.43 -1.95 1.28
CA VAL A 157 5.24 -2.23 2.10
C VAL A 157 5.19 -3.70 2.52
N LEU A 158 5.57 -4.61 1.61
CA LEU A 158 5.71 -6.03 1.91
C LEU A 158 6.82 -6.29 2.95
N ARG A 159 7.99 -5.67 2.80
CA ARG A 159 9.12 -5.78 3.76
C ARG A 159 8.76 -5.26 5.15
N GLU A 160 7.95 -4.21 5.23
CA GLU A 160 7.44 -3.61 6.47
C GLU A 160 6.34 -4.45 7.13
N GLY A 161 5.75 -5.39 6.40
CA GLY A 161 4.95 -6.49 6.93
C GLY A 161 3.45 -6.38 6.77
N ALA A 162 3.00 -5.69 5.71
CA ALA A 162 1.58 -5.54 5.37
C ALA A 162 0.81 -6.86 5.31
N MET A 163 1.30 -7.89 4.62
CA MET A 163 0.62 -9.21 4.54
C MET A 163 0.44 -9.87 5.91
N GLY A 164 1.37 -9.60 6.80
CA GLY A 164 1.29 -9.97 8.19
C GLY A 164 0.16 -9.29 8.96
N LYS A 165 -0.05 -7.99 8.71
CA LYS A 165 -1.17 -7.22 9.25
C LYS A 165 -2.50 -7.76 8.67
N VAL A 166 -2.56 -8.04 7.36
CA VAL A 166 -3.72 -8.66 6.69
C VAL A 166 -4.12 -9.97 7.37
N ALA A 167 -3.17 -10.89 7.55
CA ALA A 167 -3.43 -12.19 8.18
C ALA A 167 -3.92 -12.04 9.63
N ARG A 168 -3.37 -11.06 10.38
CA ARG A 168 -3.82 -10.75 11.75
C ARG A 168 -5.24 -10.21 11.79
N THR A 169 -5.57 -9.28 10.89
CA THR A 169 -6.91 -8.69 10.81
C THR A 169 -7.94 -9.77 10.49
N LEU A 170 -7.67 -10.62 9.48
CA LEU A 170 -8.50 -11.78 9.16
C LEU A 170 -8.71 -12.69 10.39
N ALA A 171 -7.62 -13.00 11.11
CA ALA A 171 -7.68 -13.80 12.33
C ALA A 171 -8.57 -13.19 13.41
N GLY A 172 -8.45 -11.87 13.61
CA GLY A 172 -9.22 -11.13 14.59
C GLY A 172 -10.72 -11.20 14.30
N VAL A 173 -11.11 -10.97 13.05
CA VAL A 173 -12.54 -11.03 12.66
C VAL A 173 -13.08 -12.46 12.76
N LEU A 174 -12.31 -13.48 12.34
CA LEU A 174 -12.70 -14.89 12.51
C LEU A 174 -12.81 -15.28 13.99
N ALA A 175 -11.94 -14.75 14.85
CA ALA A 175 -12.00 -14.99 16.30
C ALA A 175 -13.28 -14.40 16.92
N ILE A 176 -13.73 -13.23 16.45
CA ILE A 176 -15.00 -12.62 16.85
C ILE A 176 -16.17 -13.53 16.44
N ALA A 177 -16.19 -14.01 15.19
CA ALA A 177 -17.24 -14.93 14.71
C ALA A 177 -17.28 -16.25 15.47
N ALA A 178 -16.10 -16.78 15.80
CA ALA A 178 -15.96 -17.98 16.59
C ALA A 178 -16.52 -17.75 18.02
N TYR A 179 -16.18 -16.62 18.64
CA TYR A 179 -16.75 -16.24 19.94
C TYR A 179 -18.29 -16.09 19.90
N ASP A 180 -18.83 -15.38 18.90
CA ASP A 180 -20.28 -15.15 18.73
C ASP A 180 -21.11 -16.43 18.58
N THR A 181 -20.44 -17.52 18.21
CA THR A 181 -21.03 -18.84 17.99
C THR A 181 -20.56 -19.88 18.98
N ALA A 182 -19.90 -19.46 20.08
CA ALA A 182 -19.57 -20.32 21.20
C ALA A 182 -20.86 -20.93 21.78
N GLY A 183 -20.95 -22.26 21.80
CA GLY A 183 -22.15 -22.99 22.24
C GLY A 183 -23.24 -23.21 21.18
N ARG A 184 -23.02 -22.79 19.92
CA ARG A 184 -23.95 -23.07 18.80
C ARG A 184 -23.65 -24.39 18.11
N SER A 185 -24.52 -24.82 17.20
CA SER A 185 -24.29 -26.01 16.38
C SER A 185 -23.11 -25.81 15.41
N ARG A 186 -22.52 -26.91 14.93
CA ARG A 186 -21.46 -26.86 13.92
C ARG A 186 -21.95 -26.21 12.61
N ALA A 187 -23.21 -26.43 12.23
CA ALA A 187 -23.81 -25.83 11.05
C ALA A 187 -23.92 -24.31 11.17
N GLU A 188 -24.43 -23.80 12.30
CA GLU A 188 -24.49 -22.35 12.57
C GLU A 188 -23.10 -21.71 12.58
N ARG A 189 -22.11 -22.38 13.18
CA ARG A 189 -20.71 -21.92 13.16
C ARG A 189 -20.15 -21.84 11.75
N THR A 190 -20.36 -22.87 10.95
CA THR A 190 -19.88 -22.95 9.56
C THR A 190 -20.47 -21.81 8.73
N ALA A 191 -21.79 -21.59 8.84
CA ALA A 191 -22.49 -20.52 8.15
C ALA A 191 -21.98 -19.13 8.57
N GLN A 192 -21.70 -18.90 9.86
CA GLN A 192 -21.17 -17.63 10.33
C GLN A 192 -19.73 -17.40 9.85
N LEU A 193 -18.85 -18.39 10.00
CA LEU A 193 -17.46 -18.29 9.56
C LEU A 193 -17.34 -18.06 8.04
N GLY A 194 -18.18 -18.74 7.25
CA GLY A 194 -18.25 -18.55 5.79
C GLY A 194 -18.55 -17.10 5.38
N ARG A 195 -19.59 -16.49 5.98
CA ARG A 195 -19.94 -15.07 5.75
C ARG A 195 -18.90 -14.07 6.26
N THR A 196 -18.08 -14.48 7.22
CA THR A 196 -17.08 -13.60 7.84
C THR A 196 -15.75 -13.60 7.09
N VAL A 197 -15.35 -14.70 6.45
CA VAL A 197 -13.97 -14.86 5.92
C VAL A 197 -13.62 -13.78 4.90
N LEU A 198 -14.52 -13.48 3.96
CA LEU A 198 -14.31 -12.48 2.93
C LEU A 198 -14.28 -11.07 3.51
N GLY A 199 -15.19 -10.75 4.45
CA GLY A 199 -15.19 -9.47 5.15
C GLY A 199 -13.91 -9.25 5.98
N GLY A 200 -13.42 -10.30 6.64
CA GLY A 200 -12.16 -10.25 7.39
C GLY A 200 -10.94 -10.02 6.48
N TYR A 201 -10.92 -10.65 5.30
CA TYR A 201 -9.91 -10.37 4.27
C TYR A 201 -10.03 -8.93 3.76
N ALA A 202 -11.23 -8.50 3.36
CA ALA A 202 -11.48 -7.16 2.81
C ALA A 202 -11.04 -6.06 3.79
N MET A 203 -11.32 -6.23 5.08
CA MET A 203 -10.86 -5.31 6.12
C MET A 203 -9.33 -5.30 6.22
N GLY A 204 -8.68 -6.47 6.22
CA GLY A 204 -7.22 -6.57 6.26
C GLY A 204 -6.54 -5.97 5.02
N ALA A 205 -7.07 -6.26 3.84
CA ALA A 205 -6.58 -5.75 2.56
C ALA A 205 -6.75 -4.23 2.49
N ALA A 206 -7.92 -3.69 2.85
CA ALA A 206 -8.15 -2.25 2.88
C ALA A 206 -7.14 -1.51 3.79
N TYR A 207 -6.80 -2.09 4.95
CA TYR A 207 -5.73 -1.58 5.80
C TYR A 207 -4.37 -1.56 5.08
N ALA A 208 -3.95 -2.68 4.50
CA ALA A 208 -2.67 -2.75 3.79
C ALA A 208 -2.60 -1.79 2.59
N ILE A 209 -3.71 -1.56 1.89
CA ILE A 209 -3.75 -0.70 0.72
C ILE A 209 -3.79 0.79 1.12
N VAL A 210 -4.69 1.16 2.04
CA VAL A 210 -4.87 2.58 2.40
C VAL A 210 -3.77 3.04 3.35
N ASP A 211 -3.59 2.36 4.48
CA ASP A 211 -2.67 2.77 5.54
C ASP A 211 -1.22 2.62 5.05
N ASP A 212 -0.83 1.40 4.67
CA ASP A 212 0.59 1.11 4.38
C ASP A 212 1.02 1.58 2.98
N ALA A 213 0.14 1.50 1.97
CA ALA A 213 0.52 1.75 0.57
C ALA A 213 0.08 3.12 0.02
N PHE A 214 -0.95 3.77 0.57
CA PHE A 214 -1.36 5.11 0.11
C PHE A 214 -0.84 6.20 1.04
N HIS A 215 -0.97 6.03 2.36
CA HIS A 215 -0.57 7.06 3.33
C HIS A 215 0.91 6.96 3.70
N ASP A 216 1.42 5.76 4.01
CA ASP A 216 2.81 5.56 4.47
C ASP A 216 3.84 5.31 3.34
N ALA A 217 3.40 5.24 2.08
CA ALA A 217 4.30 4.96 0.96
C ALA A 217 5.24 6.15 0.66
N PRO A 218 6.51 5.88 0.26
CA PRO A 218 7.46 6.92 -0.08
C PRO A 218 6.94 7.86 -1.19
N PRO A 219 7.40 9.12 -1.21
CA PRO A 219 7.08 10.06 -2.29
C PRO A 219 7.36 9.41 -3.66
N GLY A 220 6.33 9.33 -4.50
CA GLY A 220 6.44 8.82 -5.88
C GLY A 220 5.90 7.41 -6.13
N ALA A 221 5.60 6.61 -5.11
CA ALA A 221 5.06 5.25 -5.31
C ALA A 221 3.64 5.24 -5.95
N LEU A 222 2.83 6.24 -5.61
CA LEU A 222 1.55 6.52 -6.28
C LEU A 222 1.51 8.03 -6.59
N PRO A 223 1.43 8.45 -7.87
CA PRO A 223 1.36 9.87 -8.21
C PRO A 223 0.20 10.59 -7.49
N PRO A 224 0.36 11.86 -7.06
CA PRO A 224 -0.69 12.58 -6.33
C PRO A 224 -2.05 12.60 -7.02
N ALA A 225 -2.06 12.71 -8.36
CA ALA A 225 -3.28 12.66 -9.16
C ALA A 225 -3.99 11.31 -9.07
N GLU A 226 -3.24 10.20 -9.07
CA GLU A 226 -3.81 8.85 -8.92
C GLU A 226 -4.26 8.59 -7.48
N ARG A 227 -3.50 9.08 -6.48
CA ARG A 227 -3.94 9.06 -5.07
C ARG A 227 -5.27 9.79 -4.90
N ALA A 228 -5.42 10.97 -5.49
CA ALA A 228 -6.67 11.73 -5.46
C ALA A 228 -7.83 11.00 -6.17
N ARG A 229 -7.56 10.27 -7.26
CA ARG A 229 -8.56 9.42 -7.92
C ARG A 229 -8.99 8.25 -7.03
N CYS A 230 -8.04 7.55 -6.41
CA CYS A 230 -8.32 6.51 -5.42
C CYS A 230 -9.15 7.04 -4.25
N HIS A 231 -8.82 8.22 -3.72
CA HIS A 231 -9.58 8.88 -2.66
C HIS A 231 -11.03 9.13 -3.07
N ARG A 232 -11.27 9.73 -4.25
CA ARG A 232 -12.64 9.96 -4.77
C ARG A 232 -13.41 8.66 -4.98
N MET A 233 -12.74 7.64 -5.51
CA MET A 233 -13.31 6.30 -5.71
C MET A 233 -13.78 5.69 -4.38
N LEU A 234 -12.92 5.72 -3.36
CA LEU A 234 -13.23 5.19 -2.03
C LEU A 234 -14.40 5.93 -1.37
N LEU A 235 -14.39 7.26 -1.37
CA LEU A 235 -15.46 8.06 -0.77
C LEU A 235 -16.80 7.88 -1.49
N ARG A 236 -16.81 7.75 -2.82
CA ARG A 236 -18.03 7.47 -3.56
C ARG A 236 -18.59 6.09 -3.24
N GLY A 237 -17.73 5.07 -3.25
CA GLY A 237 -18.12 3.70 -2.95
C GLY A 237 -18.64 3.56 -1.52
N LEU A 238 -17.86 4.00 -0.53
CA LEU A 238 -18.24 3.90 0.87
C LEU A 238 -19.37 4.84 1.25
N GLY A 239 -19.41 6.06 0.72
CA GLY A 239 -20.40 7.07 1.08
C GLY A 239 -21.76 6.88 0.40
N ARG A 240 -21.80 6.34 -0.81
CA ARG A 240 -23.02 6.24 -1.64
C ARG A 240 -23.41 4.81 -2.02
N GLY A 241 -22.55 3.82 -1.79
CA GLY A 241 -22.77 2.44 -2.23
C GLY A 241 -22.74 2.28 -3.75
N ILE A 242 -22.04 3.17 -4.45
CA ILE A 242 -21.95 3.17 -5.92
C ILE A 242 -20.57 2.65 -6.30
N PRO A 243 -20.47 1.47 -6.94
CA PRO A 243 -19.19 0.95 -7.37
C PRO A 243 -18.58 1.82 -8.47
N PRO A 244 -17.24 1.93 -8.54
CA PRO A 244 -16.59 2.70 -9.58
C PRO A 244 -16.83 2.09 -10.96
N GLY A 245 -17.10 2.95 -11.95
CA GLY A 245 -17.17 2.55 -13.35
C GLY A 245 -15.79 2.20 -13.92
N PRO A 246 -15.71 1.47 -15.05
CA PRO A 246 -14.43 1.04 -15.64
C PRO A 246 -13.43 2.17 -15.93
N GLY A 247 -13.91 3.37 -16.29
CA GLY A 247 -13.07 4.56 -16.53
C GLY A 247 -12.65 5.33 -15.27
N GLU A 248 -13.28 5.03 -14.12
CA GLU A 248 -12.99 5.70 -12.85
C GLU A 248 -11.84 5.05 -12.10
N ILE A 249 -11.63 3.74 -12.30
CA ILE A 249 -10.58 2.95 -11.66
C ILE A 249 -9.21 3.34 -12.26
N PRO A 250 -8.27 3.86 -11.46
CA PRO A 250 -6.87 4.00 -11.87
C PRO A 250 -6.30 2.71 -12.48
N ASP A 251 -5.46 2.83 -13.52
CA ASP A 251 -4.67 1.70 -14.02
C ASP A 251 -3.53 1.42 -13.03
N HIS A 252 -3.89 0.78 -11.93
CA HIS A 252 -3.01 0.42 -10.83
C HIS A 252 -3.57 -0.82 -10.11
N PRO A 253 -2.76 -1.87 -9.86
CA PRO A 253 -3.22 -3.12 -9.24
C PRO A 253 -3.96 -2.93 -7.91
N LEU A 254 -3.46 -2.05 -7.04
CA LEU A 254 -4.14 -1.73 -5.77
C LEU A 254 -5.53 -1.11 -5.96
N ALA A 255 -5.70 -0.26 -6.98
CA ALA A 255 -7.00 0.36 -7.25
C ALA A 255 -7.99 -0.66 -7.83
N GLU A 256 -7.52 -1.59 -8.65
CA GLU A 256 -8.30 -2.72 -9.14
C GLU A 256 -8.75 -3.63 -8.00
N GLU A 257 -7.83 -4.00 -7.10
CA GLU A 257 -8.17 -4.83 -5.93
C GLU A 257 -9.15 -4.11 -4.99
N LEU A 258 -9.01 -2.79 -4.77
CA LEU A 258 -9.98 -2.00 -4.00
C LEU A 258 -11.37 -1.99 -4.66
N ALA A 259 -11.42 -1.80 -5.98
CA ALA A 259 -12.67 -1.78 -6.73
C ALA A 259 -13.36 -3.16 -6.71
N ASP A 260 -12.59 -4.24 -6.84
CA ASP A 260 -13.05 -5.62 -6.69
C ASP A 260 -13.63 -5.88 -5.30
N LEU A 261 -12.85 -5.57 -4.26
CA LEU A 261 -13.27 -5.70 -2.87
C LEU A 261 -14.56 -4.95 -2.60
N HIS A 262 -14.68 -3.73 -3.15
CA HIS A 262 -15.88 -2.93 -2.97
C HIS A 262 -17.11 -3.57 -3.64
N ARG A 263 -16.98 -4.09 -4.87
CA ARG A 263 -18.06 -4.80 -5.58
C ARG A 263 -18.49 -6.05 -4.84
N GLU A 264 -17.54 -6.85 -4.37
CA GLU A 264 -17.82 -8.07 -3.60
C GLU A 264 -18.52 -7.75 -2.28
N MET A 265 -18.04 -6.74 -1.56
CA MET A 265 -18.66 -6.30 -0.32
C MET A 265 -20.07 -5.76 -0.53
N LEU A 266 -20.36 -5.08 -1.64
CA LEU A 266 -21.73 -4.65 -1.99
C LEU A 266 -22.66 -5.82 -2.31
N ALA A 267 -22.14 -6.87 -2.97
CA ALA A 267 -22.91 -8.07 -3.27
C ALA A 267 -23.25 -8.85 -2.00
N ASP A 268 -22.28 -9.03 -1.10
CA ASP A 268 -22.45 -9.75 0.18
C ASP A 268 -23.23 -8.91 1.21
N ARG A 269 -22.97 -7.60 1.27
CA ARG A 269 -23.55 -6.67 2.24
C ARG A 269 -24.14 -5.45 1.54
N PRO A 270 -25.35 -5.53 0.98
CA PRO A 270 -25.96 -4.44 0.23
C PRO A 270 -26.01 -3.13 1.03
N PHE A 271 -25.64 -2.02 0.38
CA PHE A 271 -25.49 -0.70 1.01
C PHE A 271 -26.74 -0.27 1.80
N ALA A 272 -27.92 -0.49 1.24
CA ALA A 272 -29.19 -0.09 1.86
C ALA A 272 -29.42 -0.79 3.22
N ALA A 273 -29.10 -2.09 3.32
CA ALA A 273 -29.27 -2.89 4.53
C ALA A 273 -28.11 -2.71 5.53
N HIS A 274 -26.91 -2.36 5.04
CA HIS A 274 -25.68 -2.32 5.86
C HIS A 274 -25.10 -0.91 6.00
N ARG A 275 -25.91 0.15 5.91
CA ARG A 275 -25.44 1.55 5.96
C ARG A 275 -24.49 1.86 7.13
N HIS A 276 -24.65 1.18 8.27
CA HIS A 276 -23.80 1.35 9.44
C HIS A 276 -22.35 0.87 9.20
N LEU A 277 -22.14 -0.25 8.49
CA LEU A 277 -20.82 -0.73 8.08
C LEU A 277 -20.10 0.30 7.21
N TYR A 278 -20.80 0.79 6.18
CA TYR A 278 -20.26 1.76 5.23
C TYR A 278 -19.96 3.11 5.88
N ARG A 279 -20.80 3.56 6.82
CA ARG A 279 -20.53 4.75 7.63
C ARG A 279 -19.29 4.58 8.50
N ALA A 280 -19.15 3.43 9.18
CA ALA A 280 -17.97 3.14 9.99
C ALA A 280 -16.70 3.10 9.13
N ALA A 281 -16.73 2.44 7.97
CA ALA A 281 -15.62 2.41 7.02
C ALA A 281 -15.26 3.80 6.47
N THR A 282 -16.27 4.62 6.11
CA THR A 282 -16.05 6.00 5.66
C THR A 282 -15.41 6.84 6.77
N ALA A 283 -15.91 6.72 8.00
CA ALA A 283 -15.38 7.46 9.14
C ALA A 283 -13.95 7.05 9.48
N MET A 284 -13.62 5.75 9.37
CA MET A 284 -12.25 5.26 9.56
C MET A 284 -11.31 5.84 8.50
N TYR A 285 -11.72 5.79 7.22
CA TYR A 285 -10.95 6.31 6.11
C TYR A 285 -10.66 7.81 6.27
N LEU A 286 -11.70 8.62 6.53
CA LEU A 286 -11.54 10.06 6.74
C LEU A 286 -10.64 10.38 7.95
N ALA A 287 -10.74 9.61 9.03
CA ALA A 287 -9.86 9.78 10.18
C ALA A 287 -8.39 9.47 9.86
N GLN A 288 -8.12 8.44 9.04
CA GLN A 288 -6.77 8.12 8.57
C GLN A 288 -6.21 9.18 7.62
N ASP A 289 -7.04 9.66 6.69
CA ASP A 289 -6.66 10.69 5.72
C ASP A 289 -6.29 12.01 6.42
N MET A 290 -7.10 12.42 7.41
CA MET A 290 -6.79 13.59 8.24
C MET A 290 -5.51 13.44 9.08
N ASP A 291 -5.21 12.21 9.52
CA ASP A 291 -4.01 11.90 10.30
C ASP A 291 -2.75 11.95 9.42
N ALA A 292 -2.85 11.47 8.18
CA ALA A 292 -1.76 11.47 7.20
C ALA A 292 -1.43 12.88 6.67
N ASP A 293 -2.42 13.76 6.51
CA ASP A 293 -2.24 15.13 5.98
C ASP A 293 -1.88 16.16 7.07
N GLY A 294 -1.79 15.75 8.35
CA GLY A 294 -1.43 16.64 9.46
C GLY A 294 0.04 17.08 9.41
N PRO A 295 0.37 18.38 9.59
CA PRO A 295 1.76 18.81 9.59
C PRO A 295 2.55 18.15 10.75
N PRO A 296 3.83 17.79 10.54
CA PRO A 296 4.73 17.26 11.57
C PRO A 296 4.83 18.18 12.78
N ASP A 297 4.89 19.49 12.52
CA ASP A 297 4.90 20.56 13.50
C ASP A 297 3.66 21.44 13.31
N PRO A 298 2.81 21.63 14.34
CA PRO A 298 1.85 22.71 14.30
C PRO A 298 2.61 24.04 14.22
N PRO A 299 2.11 25.05 13.45
CA PRO A 299 2.75 26.36 13.36
C PRO A 299 2.97 26.98 14.76
N PRO A 300 3.89 27.94 14.95
CA PRO A 300 4.04 28.65 16.21
C PRO A 300 2.71 29.31 16.61
N GLY A 301 2.07 28.84 17.69
CA GLY A 301 0.68 29.19 18.07
C GLY A 301 -0.41 28.19 17.61
N GLY A 302 -0.02 27.01 17.10
CA GLY A 302 -0.90 26.00 16.54
C GLY A 302 -1.57 25.08 17.58
N ALA A 303 -2.58 24.35 17.09
CA ALA A 303 -3.52 23.49 17.80
C ALA A 303 -2.92 22.68 18.97
N ASP A 304 -3.64 22.64 20.10
CA ASP A 304 -3.28 21.83 21.28
C ASP A 304 -3.20 20.35 20.84
N PRO A 305 -2.22 19.55 21.29
CA PRO A 305 -2.24 18.09 21.15
C PRO A 305 -3.61 17.44 21.42
N ALA A 306 -4.40 18.02 22.35
CA ALA A 306 -5.77 17.62 22.62
C ALA A 306 -6.71 17.71 21.40
N ASP A 307 -6.44 18.59 20.43
CA ASP A 307 -7.20 18.75 19.19
C ASP A 307 -7.06 17.55 18.24
N ARG A 308 -6.00 16.73 18.42
CA ARG A 308 -5.83 15.46 17.69
C ARG A 308 -6.63 14.31 18.30
N TYR A 309 -7.00 14.40 19.59
CA TYR A 309 -7.71 13.32 20.28
C TYR A 309 -9.01 12.88 19.58
N PRO A 310 -9.88 13.76 19.04
CA PRO A 310 -11.11 13.32 18.38
C PRO A 310 -10.87 12.46 17.14
N ALA A 311 -9.94 12.84 16.24
CA ALA A 311 -9.64 12.05 15.04
C ALA A 311 -9.00 10.70 15.41
N MET A 312 -8.08 10.73 16.36
CA MET A 312 -7.45 9.54 16.94
C MET A 312 -8.48 8.57 17.54
N PHE A 313 -9.45 9.12 18.28
CA PHE A 313 -10.58 8.38 18.86
C PHE A 313 -11.40 7.67 17.80
N VAL A 314 -11.73 8.36 16.69
CA VAL A 314 -12.51 7.80 15.60
C VAL A 314 -11.74 6.74 14.82
N LYS A 315 -10.48 7.00 14.45
CA LYS A 315 -9.60 6.05 13.74
C LYS A 315 -9.52 4.72 14.50
N ALA A 316 -9.17 4.77 15.78
CA ALA A 316 -9.04 3.59 16.61
C ALA A 316 -10.39 2.84 16.76
N ALA A 317 -11.47 3.57 17.04
CA ALA A 317 -12.77 2.95 17.32
C ALA A 317 -13.43 2.29 16.11
N MET A 318 -13.34 2.91 14.94
CA MET A 318 -14.02 2.40 13.75
C MET A 318 -13.44 1.06 13.28
N SER A 319 -12.12 0.85 13.44
CA SER A 319 -11.49 -0.44 13.20
C SER A 319 -12.21 -1.57 13.93
N ARG A 320 -12.52 -1.34 15.21
CA ARG A 320 -13.14 -2.32 16.08
C ARG A 320 -14.62 -2.50 15.81
N CYS A 321 -15.31 -1.40 15.53
CA CYS A 321 -16.71 -1.42 15.12
C CYS A 321 -16.87 -2.25 13.85
N ILE A 322 -16.05 -2.02 12.82
CA ILE A 322 -16.07 -2.76 11.56
C ILE A 322 -15.81 -4.26 11.82
N ALA A 323 -14.77 -4.60 12.58
CA ALA A 323 -14.47 -5.99 12.91
C ALA A 323 -15.66 -6.72 13.58
N ASN A 324 -16.37 -6.05 14.49
CA ASN A 324 -17.54 -6.63 15.15
C ASN A 324 -18.77 -6.69 14.23
N ILE A 325 -19.02 -5.68 13.41
CA ILE A 325 -20.09 -5.70 12.40
C ILE A 325 -19.90 -6.85 11.42
N LEU A 326 -18.65 -7.14 11.03
CA LEU A 326 -18.32 -8.24 10.11
C LEU A 326 -18.33 -9.61 10.80
N GLY A 327 -17.88 -9.68 12.04
CA GLY A 327 -17.69 -10.92 12.78
C GLY A 327 -18.94 -11.46 13.47
N ARG A 328 -19.90 -10.60 13.83
CA ARG A 328 -21.01 -10.99 14.70
C ARG A 328 -22.34 -11.08 13.97
N ARG A 329 -23.25 -11.89 14.50
CA ARG A 329 -24.64 -11.96 14.00
C ARG A 329 -25.48 -10.78 14.45
N ALA A 330 -25.23 -10.29 15.67
CA ALA A 330 -25.88 -9.12 16.25
C ALA A 330 -24.90 -8.42 17.21
N LEU A 331 -25.05 -7.10 17.33
CA LEU A 331 -24.35 -6.29 18.33
C LEU A 331 -25.27 -6.06 19.53
N PRO A 332 -24.78 -6.14 20.77
CA PRO A 332 -25.60 -5.89 21.95
C PRO A 332 -25.92 -4.40 22.09
N ASP A 333 -26.94 -4.11 22.90
CA ASP A 333 -27.25 -2.74 23.27
C ASP A 333 -26.06 -2.07 23.98
N GLY A 334 -25.84 -0.80 23.65
CA GLY A 334 -24.71 -0.01 24.15
C GLY A 334 -23.33 -0.42 23.59
N PHE A 335 -23.25 -1.33 22.61
CA PHE A 335 -21.99 -1.73 21.98
C PHE A 335 -21.16 -0.52 21.52
N TYR A 336 -21.77 0.39 20.75
CA TYR A 336 -21.06 1.53 20.18
C TYR A 336 -20.51 2.43 21.29
N THR A 337 -21.31 2.75 22.31
CA THR A 337 -20.85 3.49 23.49
C THR A 337 -19.64 2.83 24.14
N ARG A 338 -19.73 1.53 24.47
CA ARG A 338 -18.64 0.81 25.14
C ARG A 338 -17.39 0.69 24.26
N CYS A 339 -17.56 0.37 22.98
CA CYS A 339 -16.48 0.21 22.01
C CYS A 339 -15.71 1.51 21.80
N LEU A 340 -16.42 2.62 21.56
CA LEU A 340 -15.80 3.92 21.31
C LEU A 340 -15.05 4.43 22.55
N ASN A 341 -15.62 4.30 23.74
CA ASN A 341 -14.96 4.75 24.96
C ASN A 341 -13.80 3.84 25.39
N THR A 342 -13.84 2.53 25.14
CA THR A 342 -12.77 1.62 25.63
C THR A 342 -11.51 1.66 24.75
N ILE A 343 -11.66 1.88 23.44
CA ILE A 343 -10.56 1.69 22.48
C ILE A 343 -9.47 2.76 22.57
N PHE A 344 -9.82 3.99 22.99
CA PHE A 344 -8.90 5.11 23.13
C PHE A 344 -7.70 4.77 24.04
N LEU A 345 -7.91 3.91 25.04
CA LEU A 345 -6.90 3.41 25.96
C LEU A 345 -5.70 2.74 25.28
N SER A 346 -5.94 2.04 24.18
CA SER A 346 -4.85 1.36 23.49
C SER A 346 -4.05 2.28 22.61
N GLN A 347 -4.68 3.33 22.06
CA GLN A 347 -3.97 4.27 21.21
C GLN A 347 -2.97 5.07 22.04
N LEU A 348 -3.38 5.61 23.19
CA LEU A 348 -2.46 6.28 24.12
C LEU A 348 -1.29 5.38 24.56
N ARG A 349 -1.56 4.11 24.86
CA ARG A 349 -0.51 3.15 25.22
C ARG A 349 0.44 2.82 24.08
N ASP A 350 -0.03 2.85 22.85
CA ASP A 350 0.80 2.52 21.69
C ASP A 350 1.64 3.73 21.28
N ASP A 351 1.05 4.94 21.26
CA ASP A 351 1.77 6.20 21.02
C ASP A 351 2.86 6.44 22.07
N LEU A 352 2.61 6.09 23.35
CA LEU A 352 3.64 6.19 24.39
C LEU A 352 4.84 5.26 24.13
N LYS A 353 4.59 4.05 23.61
CA LYS A 353 5.64 3.06 23.36
C LYS A 353 6.43 3.35 22.09
N ASP A 354 5.73 3.88 21.09
CA ASP A 354 6.30 4.19 19.79
C ASP A 354 6.86 5.64 19.78
N ARG A 355 6.73 6.40 20.88
CA ARG A 355 7.16 7.80 21.07
C ARG A 355 8.55 8.11 20.53
N ASP A 356 9.57 7.38 20.95
CA ASP A 356 10.95 7.69 20.56
C ASP A 356 11.18 7.38 19.07
N GLU A 357 10.50 6.36 18.53
CA GLU A 357 10.51 6.05 17.09
C GLU A 357 9.74 7.10 16.28
N ASP A 358 8.63 7.62 16.82
CA ASP A 358 7.81 8.68 16.21
C ASP A 358 8.55 10.02 16.21
N LEU A 359 9.21 10.39 17.32
CA LEU A 359 10.08 11.57 17.41
C LEU A 359 11.21 11.49 16.39
N ALA A 360 11.89 10.35 16.29
CA ALA A 360 12.97 10.14 15.33
C ALA A 360 12.48 10.21 13.86
N ALA A 361 11.22 9.85 13.62
CA ALA A 361 10.60 9.90 12.30
C ALA A 361 9.86 11.21 12.01
N GLY A 362 9.87 12.19 12.93
CA GLY A 362 9.13 13.44 12.78
C GLY A 362 7.60 13.27 12.74
N ARG A 363 7.06 12.19 13.35
CA ARG A 363 5.61 11.96 13.43
C ARG A 363 5.01 12.68 14.65
N GLY A 364 3.98 13.46 14.41
CA GLY A 364 3.23 14.14 15.47
C GLY A 364 2.22 13.21 16.15
N THR A 365 2.41 12.92 17.43
CA THR A 365 1.45 12.23 18.29
C THR A 365 1.25 13.04 19.57
N VAL A 366 0.32 12.60 20.41
CA VAL A 366 0.03 13.25 21.68
C VAL A 366 1.20 13.15 22.67
N PHE A 367 2.18 12.26 22.42
CA PHE A 367 3.40 12.11 23.21
C PHE A 367 4.65 12.72 22.57
N THR A 368 4.59 13.21 21.33
CA THR A 368 5.75 13.83 20.66
C THR A 368 5.73 15.36 20.67
N VAL A 369 4.60 15.98 21.04
CA VAL A 369 4.52 17.44 21.21
C VAL A 369 5.12 17.84 22.57
N PRO A 370 6.05 18.82 22.62
CA PRO A 370 6.65 19.25 23.88
C PRO A 370 5.61 19.69 24.90
N ARG A 371 5.73 19.22 26.16
CA ARG A 371 4.83 19.59 27.26
C ARG A 371 4.69 21.11 27.44
N SER A 372 5.74 21.89 27.18
CA SER A 372 5.68 23.36 27.24
C SER A 372 4.66 24.00 26.28
N ARG A 373 4.17 23.24 25.28
CA ARG A 373 3.19 23.67 24.28
C ARG A 373 1.78 23.12 24.52
N SER A 374 1.52 22.39 25.61
CA SER A 374 0.19 21.84 25.92
C SER A 374 -0.11 21.85 27.42
N ALA A 375 -1.36 22.15 27.78
CA ALA A 375 -1.85 21.99 29.13
C ALA A 375 -2.24 20.52 29.45
N ALA A 376 -2.28 19.64 28.44
CA ALA A 376 -2.61 18.24 28.63
C ALA A 376 -1.42 17.46 29.20
N ASN A 377 -1.69 16.51 30.10
CA ASN A 377 -0.72 15.54 30.58
C ASN A 377 -1.10 14.15 30.03
N PRO A 378 -0.66 13.78 28.82
CA PRO A 378 -1.09 12.55 28.16
C PRO A 378 -0.68 11.29 28.94
N LEU A 379 0.40 11.35 29.73
CA LEU A 379 0.80 10.25 30.62
C LEU A 379 -0.22 10.05 31.74
N TYR A 380 -0.62 11.12 32.44
CA TYR A 380 -1.64 11.03 33.48
C TYR A 380 -3.02 10.69 32.90
N ASP A 381 -3.37 11.29 31.76
CA ASP A 381 -4.64 11.08 31.07
C ASP A 381 -4.84 9.65 30.64
N MET A 382 -3.78 8.94 30.23
CA MET A 382 -3.86 7.51 29.93
C MET A 382 -4.39 6.69 31.11
N PHE A 383 -3.87 6.89 32.32
CA PHE A 383 -4.33 6.17 33.51
C PHE A 383 -5.69 6.68 34.00
N ALA A 384 -5.89 8.00 33.98
CA ALA A 384 -7.14 8.62 34.41
C ALA A 384 -8.32 8.21 33.51
N TYR A 385 -8.09 8.12 32.21
CA TYR A 385 -9.11 7.71 31.25
C TYR A 385 -9.49 6.23 31.41
N GLU A 386 -8.55 5.36 31.79
CA GLU A 386 -8.88 3.96 32.09
C GLU A 386 -9.75 3.82 33.33
N ALA A 387 -9.46 4.62 34.37
CA ALA A 387 -10.30 4.72 35.56
C ALA A 387 -11.69 5.29 35.22
N TYR A 388 -11.76 6.30 34.34
CA TYR A 388 -13.01 6.86 33.83
C TYR A 388 -13.85 5.82 33.11
N VAL A 389 -13.25 5.02 32.21
CA VAL A 389 -13.96 3.96 31.47
C VAL A 389 -14.50 2.90 32.45
N ALA A 390 -13.69 2.44 33.40
CA ALA A 390 -14.14 1.47 34.38
C ALA A 390 -15.34 1.97 35.21
N SER A 391 -15.31 3.25 35.63
CA SER A 391 -16.37 3.90 36.42
C SER A 391 -17.61 4.22 35.58
N GLU A 392 -17.46 5.08 34.57
CA GLU A 392 -18.58 5.73 33.89
C GLU A 392 -19.16 4.92 32.72
N VAL A 393 -18.39 3.99 32.16
CA VAL A 393 -18.83 3.18 31.01
C VAL A 393 -19.30 1.79 31.45
N TYR A 394 -18.64 1.22 32.46
CA TYR A 394 -18.94 -0.12 32.98
C TYR A 394 -19.48 -0.13 34.42
N GLY A 395 -19.76 1.03 35.01
CA GLY A 395 -20.45 1.12 36.29
C GLY A 395 -19.68 0.51 37.46
N ASP A 396 -18.35 0.70 37.50
CA ASP A 396 -17.44 0.11 38.50
C ASP A 396 -17.45 -1.44 38.54
N ASP A 397 -17.77 -2.11 37.41
CA ASP A 397 -17.70 -3.57 37.33
C ASP A 397 -16.28 -4.08 37.74
N PRO A 398 -16.18 -4.94 38.76
CA PRO A 398 -14.90 -5.35 39.32
C PRO A 398 -14.09 -6.23 38.36
N VAL A 399 -14.75 -7.01 37.50
CA VAL A 399 -14.12 -7.88 36.50
C VAL A 399 -13.52 -7.02 35.39
N VAL A 400 -14.23 -5.98 34.96
CA VAL A 400 -13.74 -5.00 33.98
C VAL A 400 -12.55 -4.23 34.54
N ALA A 401 -12.67 -3.70 35.75
CA ALA A 401 -11.62 -2.90 36.36
C ALA A 401 -10.32 -3.70 36.60
N ASP A 402 -10.43 -4.95 37.05
CA ASP A 402 -9.30 -5.88 37.17
C ASP A 402 -8.70 -6.20 35.79
N SER A 403 -9.55 -6.51 34.79
CA SER A 403 -9.08 -6.87 33.45
C SER A 403 -8.36 -5.71 32.75
N LEU A 404 -8.92 -4.50 32.77
CA LEU A 404 -8.29 -3.33 32.15
C LEU A 404 -6.93 -3.05 32.78
N SER A 405 -6.87 -2.95 34.12
CA SER A 405 -5.61 -2.64 34.81
C SER A 405 -4.58 -3.77 34.72
N TYR A 406 -5.00 -5.04 34.75
CA TYR A 406 -4.12 -6.18 34.52
C TYR A 406 -3.47 -6.15 33.13
N PHE A 407 -4.25 -5.92 32.07
CA PHE A 407 -3.72 -5.87 30.71
C PHE A 407 -2.95 -4.60 30.41
N GLY A 408 -3.36 -3.48 30.98
CA GLY A 408 -2.59 -2.24 30.95
C GLY A 408 -1.19 -2.43 31.52
N ALA A 409 -1.08 -3.01 32.72
CA ALA A 409 0.20 -3.36 33.32
C ALA A 409 0.98 -4.38 32.47
N LYS A 410 0.32 -5.44 32.00
CA LYS A 410 0.92 -6.47 31.12
C LYS A 410 1.48 -5.86 29.82
N SER A 411 0.85 -4.81 29.31
CA SER A 411 1.19 -4.13 28.06
C SER A 411 2.32 -3.11 28.22
N LEU A 412 2.32 -2.33 29.32
CA LEU A 412 3.29 -1.25 29.55
C LEU A 412 4.54 -1.70 30.31
N ALA A 413 4.40 -2.51 31.37
CA ALA A 413 5.51 -2.86 32.24
C ALA A 413 6.71 -3.51 31.50
N PRO A 414 6.51 -4.43 30.53
CA PRO A 414 7.63 -5.01 29.79
C PRO A 414 8.37 -4.00 28.89
N HIS A 415 7.67 -2.98 28.40
CA HIS A 415 8.26 -1.91 27.58
C HIS A 415 9.09 -0.97 28.45
N LEU A 416 8.53 -0.49 29.57
CA LEU A 416 9.25 0.34 30.53
C LEU A 416 10.50 -0.35 31.07
N ALA A 417 10.42 -1.65 31.35
CA ALA A 417 11.56 -2.43 31.82
C ALA A 417 12.59 -2.78 30.72
N ALA A 418 12.28 -2.53 29.44
CA ALA A 418 13.22 -2.75 28.34
C ALA A 418 14.21 -1.59 28.22
N ASP A 419 13.80 -0.37 28.55
CA ASP A 419 14.64 0.82 28.61
C ASP A 419 14.35 1.65 29.88
N PRO A 420 15.01 1.33 31.00
CA PRO A 420 14.85 2.05 32.26
C PRO A 420 15.18 3.55 32.16
N ALA A 421 16.11 3.93 31.28
CA ALA A 421 16.50 5.33 31.11
C ALA A 421 15.39 6.11 30.39
N ALA A 422 14.79 5.54 29.34
CA ALA A 422 13.62 6.12 28.69
C ALA A 422 12.42 6.23 29.63
N ALA A 423 12.18 5.21 30.46
CA ALA A 423 11.13 5.24 31.48
C ALA A 423 11.33 6.38 32.49
N ALA A 424 12.56 6.58 32.97
CA ALA A 424 12.90 7.67 33.89
C ALA A 424 12.74 9.06 33.23
N ARG A 425 13.21 9.23 31.98
CA ARG A 425 13.02 10.47 31.21
C ARG A 425 11.53 10.79 31.04
N THR A 426 10.74 9.80 30.65
CA THR A 426 9.29 9.94 30.47
C THR A 426 8.61 10.36 31.78
N ALA A 427 8.97 9.74 32.91
CA ALA A 427 8.39 10.08 34.20
C ALA A 427 8.74 11.52 34.65
N ALA A 428 9.95 11.99 34.34
CA ALA A 428 10.38 13.36 34.63
C ALA A 428 9.67 14.38 33.73
N GLU A 429 9.67 14.15 32.42
CA GLU A 429 9.09 15.04 31.40
C GLU A 429 7.60 15.31 31.62
N TYR A 430 6.85 14.28 32.01
CA TYR A 430 5.41 14.38 32.25
C TYR A 430 5.04 14.60 33.72
N GLU A 431 6.00 14.91 34.59
CA GLU A 431 5.80 15.11 36.04
C GLU A 431 4.94 14.00 36.66
N ALA A 432 5.36 12.75 36.47
CA ALA A 432 4.60 11.59 36.93
C ALA A 432 4.24 11.69 38.42
N THR A 433 2.98 11.37 38.75
CA THR A 433 2.51 11.30 40.14
C THR A 433 3.27 10.22 40.93
N PRO A 434 3.27 10.25 42.28
CA PRO A 434 3.93 9.23 43.08
C PRO A 434 3.51 7.80 42.72
N GLN A 435 2.23 7.59 42.41
CA GLN A 435 1.69 6.29 42.02
C GLN A 435 2.21 5.84 40.65
N ILE A 436 2.31 6.74 39.66
CA ILE A 436 2.86 6.43 38.33
C ILE A 436 4.35 6.09 38.46
N ARG A 437 5.11 6.86 39.26
CA ARG A 437 6.53 6.56 39.54
C ARG A 437 6.70 5.19 40.19
N ALA A 438 5.91 4.88 41.21
CA ALA A 438 5.93 3.58 41.88
C ALA A 438 5.63 2.42 40.91
N PHE A 439 4.70 2.61 39.97
CA PHE A 439 4.44 1.64 38.90
C PHE A 439 5.64 1.47 37.97
N PHE A 440 6.26 2.57 37.51
CA PHE A 440 7.42 2.55 36.61
C PHE A 440 8.62 1.86 37.26
N GLU A 441 8.95 2.24 38.50
CA GLU A 441 10.02 1.63 39.31
C GLU A 441 9.75 0.14 39.52
N THR A 442 8.53 -0.23 39.91
CA THR A 442 8.13 -1.64 40.04
C THR A 442 8.30 -2.39 38.71
N ALA A 443 7.90 -1.81 37.57
CA ALA A 443 8.09 -2.45 36.27
C ALA A 443 9.57 -2.73 35.97
N VAL A 444 10.43 -1.71 36.12
CA VAL A 444 11.88 -1.80 35.90
C VAL A 444 12.52 -2.84 36.82
N ASP A 445 12.16 -2.83 38.11
CA ASP A 445 12.76 -3.71 39.10
C ASP A 445 12.32 -5.17 38.96
N THR A 446 11.04 -5.39 38.67
CA THR A 446 10.50 -6.75 38.66
C THR A 446 10.72 -7.48 37.34
N LEU A 447 10.86 -6.76 36.21
CA LEU A 447 10.96 -7.33 34.86
C LEU A 447 12.35 -7.17 34.20
N ARG A 448 13.44 -7.23 34.99
CA ARG A 448 14.83 -7.07 34.53
C ARG A 448 15.29 -8.07 33.47
N SER A 449 14.74 -9.29 33.45
CA SER A 449 15.14 -10.33 32.49
C SER A 449 14.41 -10.22 31.15
N ARG A 450 15.15 -10.20 30.04
CA ARG A 450 14.59 -10.27 28.67
C ARG A 450 13.67 -11.47 28.45
N ARG A 451 13.99 -12.62 29.08
CA ARG A 451 13.17 -13.84 28.98
C ARG A 451 11.82 -13.68 29.68
N LEU A 452 11.83 -13.07 30.86
CA LEU A 452 10.62 -12.75 31.62
C LEU A 452 9.77 -11.76 30.84
N ARG A 453 10.35 -10.65 30.37
CA ARG A 453 9.66 -9.64 29.53
C ARG A 453 8.91 -10.27 28.38
N ARG A 454 9.60 -11.09 27.56
CA ARG A 454 8.98 -11.78 26.40
C ARG A 454 7.81 -12.69 26.76
N ARG A 455 7.81 -13.30 27.95
CA ARG A 455 6.74 -14.21 28.40
C ARG A 455 5.52 -13.48 28.93
N VAL A 456 5.72 -12.34 29.58
CA VAL A 456 4.61 -11.55 30.14
C VAL A 456 3.94 -10.65 29.11
N MET A 457 4.49 -10.48 27.90
CA MET A 457 3.84 -9.69 26.84
C MET A 457 2.42 -10.18 26.47
N PRO A 458 1.49 -9.28 26.14
CA PRO A 458 0.18 -9.63 25.59
C PRO A 458 0.26 -10.42 24.28
N LEU A 459 -0.75 -11.25 24.01
CA LEU A 459 -0.81 -12.14 22.84
C LEU A 459 -0.71 -11.37 21.50
N ASP A 460 -1.44 -10.27 21.37
CA ASP A 460 -1.47 -9.38 20.21
C ASP A 460 -0.10 -8.75 19.94
N LYS A 461 0.65 -8.37 20.98
CA LYS A 461 2.02 -7.82 20.81
C LYS A 461 3.03 -8.89 20.42
N ARG A 462 2.96 -10.09 21.01
CA ARG A 462 3.79 -11.24 20.56
C ARG A 462 3.54 -11.54 19.08
N LEU A 463 2.29 -11.43 18.64
CA LEU A 463 1.91 -11.56 17.25
C LEU A 463 2.50 -10.43 16.39
N LYS A 464 2.37 -9.15 16.79
CA LYS A 464 2.97 -7.99 16.08
C LYS A 464 4.46 -8.22 15.81
N HIS A 465 5.22 -8.61 16.84
CA HIS A 465 6.66 -8.88 16.69
C HIS A 465 6.97 -10.08 15.79
N ARG A 466 6.27 -11.21 15.96
CA ARG A 466 6.51 -12.41 15.16
C ARG A 466 6.19 -12.21 13.70
N VAL A 467 5.11 -11.49 13.41
CA VAL A 467 4.68 -11.17 12.05
C VAL A 467 5.64 -10.21 11.35
N ALA A 468 6.14 -9.18 12.06
CA ALA A 468 7.16 -8.28 11.54
C ALA A 468 8.48 -9.02 11.22
N GLU A 469 8.86 -10.01 12.03
CA GLU A 469 10.04 -10.85 11.79
C GLU A 469 9.87 -11.76 10.55
N VAL A 470 8.66 -12.24 10.27
CA VAL A 470 8.37 -13.14 9.13
C VAL A 470 8.40 -12.39 7.81
N SER A 471 7.78 -11.20 7.77
CA SER A 471 7.51 -10.51 6.50
C SER A 471 8.76 -10.00 5.79
N ARG A 472 9.85 -9.74 6.54
CA ARG A 472 11.15 -9.34 5.98
C ARG A 472 11.85 -10.42 5.16
N ARG A 473 11.43 -11.69 5.26
CA ARG A 473 12.17 -12.85 4.71
C ARG A 473 11.42 -13.60 3.60
N THR A 474 10.20 -13.21 3.24
CA THR A 474 9.33 -14.08 2.40
C THR A 474 8.47 -13.28 1.43
N ALA A 475 9.08 -12.62 0.45
CA ALA A 475 8.41 -12.26 -0.79
C ALA A 475 8.68 -13.38 -1.81
N ARG A 476 7.80 -14.38 -1.85
CA ARG A 476 7.89 -15.51 -2.80
C ARG A 476 6.99 -15.32 -4.03
N THR A 477 6.05 -14.37 -3.98
CA THR A 477 5.15 -14.06 -5.09
C THR A 477 5.81 -13.04 -6.00
N ARG A 478 5.77 -13.26 -7.31
CA ARG A 478 6.25 -12.29 -8.30
C ARG A 478 5.35 -11.03 -8.24
N PRO A 479 5.92 -9.83 -8.20
CA PRO A 479 5.11 -8.61 -8.21
C PRO A 479 4.37 -8.46 -9.55
N ASP A 480 3.23 -7.77 -9.52
CA ASP A 480 2.62 -7.25 -10.74
C ASP A 480 3.61 -6.30 -11.43
N VAL A 481 3.71 -6.39 -12.75
CA VAL A 481 4.70 -5.62 -13.52
C VAL A 481 4.53 -4.11 -13.35
N ARG A 482 3.31 -3.62 -13.14
CA ARG A 482 3.06 -2.21 -12.86
C ARG A 482 3.67 -1.78 -11.53
N VAL A 483 3.60 -2.64 -10.51
CA VAL A 483 4.22 -2.40 -9.20
C VAL A 483 5.73 -2.48 -9.31
N TYR A 484 6.24 -3.50 -10.00
CA TYR A 484 7.68 -3.65 -10.25
C TYR A 484 8.27 -2.40 -10.91
N LEU A 485 7.61 -1.89 -11.96
CA LEU A 485 8.03 -0.66 -12.62
C LEU A 485 7.96 0.53 -11.67
N ALA A 486 6.84 0.72 -10.96
CA ALA A 486 6.67 1.84 -10.03
C ALA A 486 7.76 1.86 -8.93
N ASP A 487 8.11 0.69 -8.37
CA ASP A 487 9.14 0.56 -7.34
C ASP A 487 10.55 0.86 -7.87
N ARG A 488 10.78 0.80 -9.18
CA ARG A 488 12.10 1.03 -9.80
C ARG A 488 12.23 2.37 -10.50
N ILE A 489 11.14 3.07 -10.80
CA ILE A 489 11.19 4.41 -11.41
C ILE A 489 12.11 5.36 -10.64
N PRO A 490 12.06 5.46 -9.28
CA PRO A 490 12.96 6.36 -8.55
C PRO A 490 14.44 6.02 -8.74
N ASP A 491 14.78 4.74 -8.83
CA ASP A 491 16.16 4.29 -9.03
C ASP A 491 16.62 4.52 -10.48
N ILE A 492 15.74 4.27 -11.45
CA ILE A 492 15.98 4.60 -12.86
C ILE A 492 16.17 6.10 -13.03
N ASP A 493 15.30 6.94 -12.47
CA ASP A 493 15.41 8.40 -12.56
C ASP A 493 16.68 8.90 -11.87
N ARG A 494 17.10 8.28 -10.76
CA ARG A 494 18.38 8.57 -10.10
C ARG A 494 19.56 8.23 -11.01
N ALA A 495 19.54 7.08 -11.67
CA ALA A 495 20.56 6.68 -12.63
C ALA A 495 20.60 7.66 -13.83
N VAL A 496 19.45 7.98 -14.43
CA VAL A 496 19.34 8.95 -15.53
C VAL A 496 19.89 10.30 -15.12
N ARG A 497 19.56 10.81 -13.92
CA ARG A 497 20.09 12.09 -13.40
C ARG A 497 21.61 12.04 -13.18
N ARG A 498 22.12 10.95 -12.60
CA ARG A 498 23.55 10.75 -12.34
C ARG A 498 24.38 10.80 -13.62
N TRP A 499 23.85 10.20 -14.69
CA TRP A 499 24.56 10.06 -15.96
C TRP A 499 24.15 11.11 -17.01
N ALA A 500 23.21 12.00 -16.70
CA ALA A 500 22.83 13.13 -17.56
C ALA A 500 23.99 14.13 -17.77
N PRO A 501 23.94 14.93 -18.85
CA PRO A 501 24.87 16.05 -19.02
C PRO A 501 24.90 16.94 -17.76
N PRO A 502 26.08 17.26 -17.18
CA PRO A 502 26.18 17.92 -15.87
C PRO A 502 25.40 19.24 -15.77
N ALA A 503 25.40 20.04 -16.84
CA ALA A 503 24.68 21.32 -16.88
C ALA A 503 23.15 21.15 -16.82
N ALA A 504 22.60 20.02 -17.27
CA ALA A 504 21.17 19.72 -17.27
C ALA A 504 20.69 19.17 -15.92
N ALA A 505 21.52 18.38 -15.22
CA ALA A 505 21.16 17.72 -13.96
C ALA A 505 20.77 18.71 -12.84
N GLY A 506 21.37 19.91 -12.81
CA GLY A 506 21.11 20.95 -11.80
C GLY A 506 19.92 21.88 -12.06
N ARG A 507 19.26 21.81 -13.24
CA ARG A 507 18.19 22.75 -13.64
C ARG A 507 16.78 22.13 -13.65
N ALA A 508 16.61 20.93 -13.11
CA ALA A 508 15.37 20.16 -13.20
C ALA A 508 14.17 20.75 -12.44
N GLU A 509 14.38 21.65 -11.49
CA GLU A 509 13.32 22.21 -10.62
C GLU A 509 12.81 23.59 -11.07
N HIS A 510 13.64 24.40 -11.74
CA HIS A 510 13.26 25.76 -12.14
C HIS A 510 12.27 25.82 -13.33
N ALA A 511 12.29 24.82 -14.23
CA ALA A 511 11.48 24.84 -15.45
C ALA A 511 10.00 24.44 -15.24
N ALA A 512 9.64 23.87 -14.09
CA ALA A 512 8.27 23.42 -13.82
C ALA A 512 7.33 24.53 -13.32
N GLY A 513 7.87 25.65 -12.83
CA GLY A 513 7.10 26.72 -12.20
C GLY A 513 6.78 27.93 -13.09
N ASN A 514 7.53 28.15 -14.17
CA ASN A 514 7.35 29.30 -15.08
C ASN A 514 7.12 28.81 -16.52
N GLY A 515 5.92 28.30 -16.80
CA GLY A 515 5.47 27.99 -18.15
C GLY A 515 5.15 29.26 -18.96
N ASN A 516 6.04 30.24 -18.99
CA ASN A 516 5.86 31.39 -19.87
C ASN A 516 6.26 30.96 -21.28
N ALA A 517 5.27 30.79 -22.15
CA ALA A 517 5.49 30.45 -23.55
C ALA A 517 6.38 31.51 -24.20
N GLY A 518 7.48 31.10 -24.84
CA GLY A 518 8.35 32.00 -25.61
C GLY A 518 9.75 32.27 -25.03
N ASN A 519 10.32 31.40 -24.19
CA ASN A 519 11.72 31.55 -23.77
C ASN A 519 12.69 31.15 -24.91
N LYS A 520 12.94 32.08 -25.84
CA LYS A 520 13.84 31.87 -26.99
C LYS A 520 15.33 31.87 -26.61
N ASP A 521 15.68 32.29 -25.39
CA ASP A 521 17.06 32.37 -24.89
C ASP A 521 17.45 31.17 -23.98
N ALA A 522 16.63 30.12 -23.95
CA ALA A 522 16.89 28.94 -23.13
C ALA A 522 18.16 28.21 -23.61
N GLY A 523 19.10 28.01 -22.70
CA GLY A 523 20.31 27.22 -22.98
C GLY A 523 19.98 25.74 -23.18
N LEU A 524 20.77 25.04 -24.01
CA LEU A 524 20.60 23.61 -24.35
C LEU A 524 20.38 22.69 -23.12
N ALA A 525 21.07 22.97 -22.03
CA ALA A 525 20.96 22.23 -20.77
C ALA A 525 19.54 22.29 -20.15
N GLU A 526 18.85 23.41 -20.32
CA GLU A 526 17.47 23.59 -19.85
C GLU A 526 16.50 22.71 -20.66
N ILE A 527 16.62 22.73 -21.99
CA ILE A 527 15.77 21.93 -22.89
C ILE A 527 15.97 20.42 -22.63
N ILE A 528 17.22 19.99 -22.45
CA ILE A 528 17.54 18.61 -22.06
C ILE A 528 16.92 18.27 -20.71
N GLY A 529 17.03 19.16 -19.71
CA GLY A 529 16.41 18.95 -18.40
C GLY A 529 14.89 18.86 -18.47
N TYR A 530 14.26 19.74 -19.25
CA TYR A 530 12.81 19.81 -19.45
C TYR A 530 12.25 18.51 -20.04
N THR A 531 12.94 17.95 -21.04
CA THR A 531 12.52 16.75 -21.78
C THR A 531 12.89 15.46 -21.04
N LEU A 532 14.15 15.28 -20.65
CA LEU A 532 14.67 14.03 -20.07
C LEU A 532 14.09 13.74 -18.66
N PHE A 533 13.87 14.79 -17.86
CA PHE A 533 13.33 14.65 -16.50
C PHE A 533 11.81 14.86 -16.44
N ALA A 534 11.13 14.95 -17.59
CA ALA A 534 9.67 14.88 -17.62
C ALA A 534 9.20 13.49 -17.11
N PRO A 535 8.17 13.43 -16.25
CA PRO A 535 7.64 12.17 -15.72
C PRO A 535 7.34 11.17 -16.84
N GLY A 536 7.87 9.95 -16.75
CA GLY A 536 7.71 8.91 -17.78
C GLY A 536 7.46 7.53 -17.18
N LYS A 537 6.87 6.62 -17.97
CA LYS A 537 6.59 5.23 -17.54
C LYS A 537 7.87 4.36 -17.42
N ARG A 538 9.01 4.82 -17.97
CA ARG A 538 10.33 4.13 -17.97
C ARG A 538 10.28 2.65 -18.38
N VAL A 539 9.39 2.31 -19.33
CA VAL A 539 9.12 0.91 -19.73
C VAL A 539 10.39 0.20 -20.23
N ARG A 540 11.24 0.89 -21.01
CA ARG A 540 12.47 0.31 -21.59
C ARG A 540 13.47 -0.05 -20.51
N ALA A 541 13.86 0.93 -19.69
CA ALA A 541 14.73 0.69 -18.54
C ALA A 541 14.15 -0.39 -17.61
N GLY A 542 12.84 -0.39 -17.39
CA GLY A 542 12.14 -1.42 -16.64
C GLY A 542 12.29 -2.83 -17.24
N LEU A 543 12.14 -3.00 -18.55
CA LEU A 543 12.35 -4.28 -19.24
C LEU A 543 13.80 -4.76 -19.12
N THR A 544 14.78 -3.85 -19.24
CA THR A 544 16.20 -4.17 -19.00
C THR A 544 16.39 -4.71 -17.59
N LEU A 545 15.80 -4.08 -16.58
CA LEU A 545 15.88 -4.52 -15.17
C LEU A 545 15.16 -5.87 -14.93
N MET A 546 14.02 -6.11 -15.57
CA MET A 546 13.33 -7.42 -15.48
C MET A 546 14.20 -8.55 -16.04
N LEU A 547 14.86 -8.33 -17.18
CA LEU A 547 15.80 -9.30 -17.73
C LEU A 547 17.05 -9.43 -16.85
N ALA A 548 17.55 -8.33 -16.29
CA ALA A 548 18.67 -8.33 -15.34
C ALA A 548 18.36 -9.17 -14.10
N ASP A 549 17.16 -9.06 -13.51
CA ASP A 549 16.74 -9.89 -12.39
C ASP A 549 16.67 -11.38 -12.76
N SER A 550 16.16 -11.67 -13.95
CA SER A 550 16.08 -13.03 -14.50
C SER A 550 17.45 -13.67 -14.68
N LEU A 551 18.43 -12.86 -15.09
CA LEU A 551 19.84 -13.25 -15.31
C LEU A 551 20.75 -12.99 -14.10
N ARG A 552 20.19 -12.48 -12.98
CA ARG A 552 20.90 -12.14 -11.73
C ARG A 552 22.03 -11.12 -11.90
N VAL A 553 21.85 -10.12 -12.75
CA VAL A 553 22.79 -9.01 -12.95
C VAL A 553 22.48 -7.86 -11.98
N PRO A 554 23.48 -7.34 -11.24
CA PRO A 554 23.27 -6.19 -10.37
C PRO A 554 22.84 -4.94 -11.15
N HIS A 555 21.74 -4.30 -10.75
CA HIS A 555 21.18 -3.13 -11.46
C HIS A 555 22.17 -1.98 -11.59
N ARG A 556 23.02 -1.77 -10.58
CA ARG A 556 24.05 -0.73 -10.56
C ARG A 556 25.02 -0.83 -11.74
N ASP A 557 25.31 -2.05 -12.18
CA ASP A 557 26.28 -2.32 -13.26
C ASP A 557 25.68 -1.95 -14.62
N LEU A 558 24.36 -1.81 -14.69
CA LEU A 558 23.59 -1.43 -15.89
C LEU A 558 23.22 0.05 -15.94
N GLU A 559 23.52 0.85 -14.90
CA GLU A 559 23.12 2.27 -14.88
C GLU A 559 23.50 3.05 -16.16
N PRO A 560 24.71 2.91 -16.75
CA PRO A 560 25.04 3.59 -18.00
C PRO A 560 24.13 3.16 -19.17
N LEU A 561 23.78 1.88 -19.24
CA LEU A 561 22.88 1.34 -20.27
C LEU A 561 21.45 1.89 -20.10
N LEU A 562 20.94 1.89 -18.86
CA LEU A 562 19.61 2.43 -18.55
C LEU A 562 19.52 3.92 -18.90
N ALA A 563 20.53 4.70 -18.52
CA ALA A 563 20.59 6.13 -18.82
C ALA A 563 20.69 6.39 -20.32
N ALA A 564 21.58 5.70 -21.04
CA ALA A 564 21.71 5.82 -22.49
C ALA A 564 20.40 5.46 -23.21
N GLY A 565 19.76 4.35 -22.83
CA GLY A 565 18.47 3.92 -23.40
C GLY A 565 17.36 4.97 -23.23
N GLU A 566 17.24 5.57 -22.05
CA GLU A 566 16.25 6.64 -21.80
C GLU A 566 16.59 7.94 -22.53
N MET A 567 17.88 8.26 -22.75
CA MET A 567 18.28 9.40 -23.57
C MET A 567 17.99 9.20 -25.05
N PHE A 568 18.29 8.02 -25.61
CA PHE A 568 17.92 7.67 -26.98
C PHE A 568 16.41 7.75 -27.19
N HIS A 569 15.63 7.24 -26.23
CA HIS A 569 14.18 7.34 -26.29
C HIS A 569 13.68 8.77 -26.18
N THR A 570 14.19 9.58 -25.25
CA THR A 570 13.80 10.99 -25.15
C THR A 570 14.14 11.74 -26.43
N ALA A 571 15.30 11.48 -27.03
CA ALA A 571 15.69 12.08 -28.30
C ALA A 571 14.73 11.68 -29.44
N SER A 572 14.33 10.40 -29.51
CA SER A 572 13.36 9.97 -30.53
C SER A 572 12.04 10.71 -30.39
N LEU A 573 11.55 10.92 -29.17
CA LEU A 573 10.31 11.69 -28.93
C LEU A 573 10.45 13.17 -29.30
N ILE A 574 11.61 13.78 -29.04
CA ILE A 574 11.87 15.17 -29.42
C ILE A 574 11.69 15.36 -30.93
N PHE A 575 12.23 14.46 -31.75
CA PHE A 575 12.11 14.54 -33.21
C PHE A 575 10.72 14.18 -33.71
N ASP A 576 10.08 13.17 -33.11
CA ASP A 576 8.70 12.73 -33.42
C ASP A 576 7.71 13.88 -33.19
N ASP A 577 7.90 14.67 -32.14
CA ASP A 577 7.01 15.78 -31.76
C ASP A 577 7.10 17.00 -32.69
N LEU A 578 8.13 17.14 -33.54
CA LEU A 578 8.36 18.36 -34.34
C LEU A 578 7.25 18.65 -35.35
N PRO A 579 7.07 19.92 -35.78
CA PRO A 579 6.08 20.30 -36.79
C PRO A 579 6.20 19.54 -38.11
N ALA A 580 7.41 19.14 -38.49
CA ALA A 580 7.69 18.38 -39.71
C ALA A 580 7.36 16.87 -39.59
N GLN A 581 6.97 16.39 -38.41
CA GLN A 581 6.58 15.00 -38.13
C GLN A 581 5.15 14.96 -37.57
N ASP A 582 4.96 14.57 -36.29
CA ASP A 582 3.62 14.44 -35.71
C ASP A 582 3.02 15.79 -35.28
N ASN A 583 3.82 16.86 -35.20
CA ASN A 583 3.40 18.20 -34.78
C ASN A 583 2.57 18.17 -33.47
N ALA A 584 3.09 17.44 -32.48
CA ALA A 584 2.37 17.14 -31.25
C ALA A 584 2.33 18.37 -30.32
N ALA A 585 1.15 18.78 -29.88
CA ALA A 585 1.02 19.92 -28.95
C ALA A 585 1.46 19.59 -27.51
N LEU A 586 1.31 18.34 -27.09
CA LEU A 586 1.57 17.89 -25.72
C LEU A 586 2.37 16.59 -25.70
N ARG A 587 3.32 16.48 -24.76
CA ARG A 587 4.06 15.26 -24.45
C ARG A 587 4.10 15.04 -22.94
N ARG A 588 3.71 13.84 -22.50
CA ARG A 588 3.70 13.44 -21.06
C ARG A 588 2.94 14.43 -20.16
N GLY A 589 1.86 15.00 -20.68
CA GLY A 589 1.02 15.98 -19.97
C GLY A 589 1.62 17.39 -19.85
N ARG A 590 2.73 17.67 -20.55
CA ARG A 590 3.35 18.99 -20.68
C ARG A 590 3.31 19.46 -22.13
N PRO A 591 3.41 20.76 -22.42
CA PRO A 591 3.66 21.27 -23.77
C PRO A 591 4.85 20.54 -24.42
N ALA A 592 4.75 20.21 -25.70
CA ALA A 592 5.89 19.63 -26.41
C ALA A 592 7.04 20.65 -26.50
N ALA A 593 8.29 20.18 -26.53
CA ALA A 593 9.46 21.04 -26.40
C ALA A 593 9.49 22.18 -27.45
N HIS A 594 9.13 21.87 -28.70
CA HIS A 594 9.10 22.85 -29.80
C HIS A 594 8.00 23.92 -29.65
N THR A 595 6.99 23.69 -28.80
CA THR A 595 5.96 24.70 -28.51
C THR A 595 6.40 25.69 -27.42
N VAL A 596 7.47 25.35 -26.67
CA VAL A 596 7.99 26.16 -25.56
C VAL A 596 9.27 26.89 -25.95
N TYR A 597 10.14 26.20 -26.68
CA TYR A 597 11.50 26.62 -27.02
C TYR A 597 11.68 26.76 -28.52
N ASP A 598 12.77 27.41 -28.93
CA ASP A 598 13.17 27.49 -30.33
C ASP A 598 13.37 26.10 -30.94
N GLU A 599 12.82 25.87 -32.14
CA GLU A 599 12.84 24.56 -32.80
C GLU A 599 14.27 24.09 -33.10
N GLY A 600 15.15 24.99 -33.54
CA GLY A 600 16.56 24.68 -33.79
C GLY A 600 17.27 24.23 -32.51
N ALA A 601 17.04 24.93 -31.40
CA ALA A 601 17.57 24.54 -30.09
C ALA A 601 17.02 23.18 -29.61
N VAL A 602 15.75 22.88 -29.89
CA VAL A 602 15.12 21.58 -29.57
C VAL A 602 15.73 20.44 -30.38
N GLN A 603 15.96 20.64 -31.69
CA GLN A 603 16.65 19.66 -32.52
C GLN A 603 18.09 19.39 -32.01
N LEU A 604 18.82 20.45 -31.66
CA LEU A 604 20.16 20.33 -31.07
C LEU A 604 20.15 19.59 -29.73
N ALA A 605 19.09 19.73 -28.92
CA ALA A 605 18.93 18.97 -27.68
C ALA A 605 18.78 17.47 -27.95
N GLY A 606 18.01 17.10 -28.98
CA GLY A 606 17.89 15.72 -29.44
C GLY A 606 19.23 15.13 -29.89
N ILE A 607 19.99 15.87 -30.72
CA ILE A 607 21.33 15.46 -31.17
C ILE A 607 22.29 15.29 -29.98
N SER A 608 22.26 16.24 -29.04
CA SER A 608 23.10 16.21 -27.85
C SER A 608 22.81 14.99 -26.97
N LEU A 609 21.54 14.63 -26.79
CA LEU A 609 21.13 13.44 -26.04
C LEU A 609 21.65 12.15 -26.68
N ILE A 610 21.50 11.99 -28.00
CA ILE A 610 22.03 10.83 -28.75
C ILE A 610 23.55 10.76 -28.59
N SER A 611 24.25 11.88 -28.80
CA SER A 611 25.71 11.94 -28.74
C SER A 611 26.24 11.59 -27.34
N HIS A 612 25.61 12.14 -26.30
CA HIS A 612 25.96 11.85 -24.92
C HIS A 612 25.68 10.39 -24.57
N ALA A 613 24.54 9.84 -25.00
CA ALA A 613 24.17 8.44 -24.76
C ALA A 613 25.18 7.46 -25.37
N PHE A 614 25.66 7.70 -26.60
CA PHE A 614 26.77 6.92 -27.17
C PHE A 614 28.05 7.04 -26.35
N GLY A 615 28.35 8.23 -25.82
CA GLY A 615 29.49 8.44 -24.90
C GLY A 615 29.37 7.72 -23.56
N LEU A 616 28.16 7.34 -23.14
CA LEU A 616 27.91 6.58 -21.90
C LEU A 616 28.16 5.08 -22.07
N LEU A 617 27.84 4.50 -23.24
CA LEU A 617 27.95 3.05 -23.46
C LEU A 617 29.35 2.48 -23.14
N PRO A 618 30.48 3.12 -23.50
CA PRO A 618 31.82 2.65 -23.12
C PRO A 618 32.03 2.48 -21.60
N ARG A 619 31.28 3.22 -20.77
CA ARG A 619 31.37 3.14 -19.29
C ARG A 619 30.89 1.79 -18.74
N LEU A 620 30.16 1.00 -19.53
CA LEU A 620 29.80 -0.37 -19.21
C LEU A 620 31.04 -1.28 -19.05
N SER A 621 32.19 -0.89 -19.61
CA SER A 621 33.45 -1.64 -19.48
C SER A 621 33.96 -1.72 -18.03
N ALA A 622 33.39 -0.93 -17.12
CA ALA A 622 33.65 -1.06 -15.68
C ALA A 622 33.11 -2.37 -15.09
N ALA A 623 32.09 -2.98 -15.71
CA ALA A 623 31.43 -4.19 -15.23
C ALA A 623 31.41 -5.34 -16.25
N PHE A 624 31.59 -5.05 -17.54
CA PHE A 624 31.51 -6.02 -18.63
C PHE A 624 32.77 -5.99 -19.52
N PRO A 625 33.09 -7.08 -20.25
CA PRO A 625 34.23 -7.10 -21.16
C PRO A 625 34.13 -6.04 -22.26
N ALA A 626 35.23 -5.30 -22.50
CA ALA A 626 35.26 -4.20 -23.48
C ALA A 626 34.86 -4.62 -24.90
N ALA A 627 35.21 -5.85 -25.32
CA ALA A 627 34.80 -6.40 -26.61
C ALA A 627 33.26 -6.46 -26.75
N ARG A 628 32.58 -6.95 -25.70
CA ARG A 628 31.10 -7.02 -25.64
C ARG A 628 30.47 -5.63 -25.59
N VAL A 629 31.10 -4.68 -24.91
CA VAL A 629 30.66 -3.27 -24.92
C VAL A 629 30.78 -2.68 -26.33
N GLY A 630 31.84 -2.98 -27.07
CA GLY A 630 31.99 -2.61 -28.48
C GLY A 630 30.88 -3.17 -29.36
N GLU A 631 30.51 -4.45 -29.17
CA GLU A 631 29.39 -5.08 -29.86
C GLU A 631 28.06 -4.37 -29.56
N VAL A 632 27.81 -3.98 -28.30
CA VAL A 632 26.62 -3.21 -27.92
C VAL A 632 26.56 -1.84 -28.60
N ILE A 633 27.70 -1.14 -28.69
CA ILE A 633 27.77 0.17 -29.35
C ILE A 633 27.44 0.02 -30.84
N ALA A 634 28.07 -0.96 -31.52
CA ALA A 634 27.81 -1.25 -32.92
C ALA A 634 26.34 -1.62 -33.16
N TYR A 635 25.80 -2.53 -32.34
CA TYR A 635 24.41 -2.94 -32.37
C TYR A 635 23.45 -1.75 -32.18
N THR A 636 23.73 -0.88 -31.21
CA THR A 636 22.92 0.33 -30.94
C THR A 636 22.93 1.27 -32.15
N GLY A 637 24.08 1.42 -32.82
CA GLY A 637 24.18 2.18 -34.07
C GLY A 637 23.26 1.65 -35.17
N THR A 638 23.26 0.34 -35.40
CA THR A 638 22.36 -0.32 -36.37
C THR A 638 20.89 -0.16 -36.00
N VAL A 639 20.57 -0.31 -34.70
CA VAL A 639 19.20 -0.22 -34.17
C VAL A 639 18.60 1.17 -34.32
N LEU A 640 19.36 2.22 -33.99
CA LEU A 640 18.89 3.60 -34.08
C LEU A 640 19.00 4.16 -35.51
N GLY A 641 19.84 3.56 -36.35
CA GLY A 641 20.18 4.07 -37.68
C GLY A 641 19.13 3.83 -38.77
N SER A 642 19.56 4.06 -40.01
CA SER A 642 18.75 4.01 -41.24
C SER A 642 18.24 2.63 -41.62
N GLU A 643 18.69 1.57 -40.95
CA GLU A 643 18.25 0.20 -41.23
C GLU A 643 16.99 -0.18 -40.45
N ARG A 644 16.83 0.38 -39.23
CA ARG A 644 15.77 -0.01 -38.30
C ARG A 644 14.93 1.17 -37.82
N LEU A 645 15.20 1.78 -36.66
CA LEU A 645 14.30 2.77 -36.05
C LEU A 645 13.97 3.94 -37.00
N CYS A 646 14.99 4.57 -37.59
CA CYS A 646 14.77 5.67 -38.54
C CYS A 646 14.05 5.22 -39.81
N ARG A 647 14.27 3.98 -40.26
CA ARG A 647 13.52 3.39 -41.39
C ARG A 647 12.05 3.21 -41.03
N GLY A 648 11.77 2.68 -39.85
CA GLY A 648 10.42 2.52 -39.33
C GLY A 648 9.68 3.85 -39.25
N GLN A 649 10.34 4.88 -38.72
CA GLN A 649 9.80 6.24 -38.69
C GLN A 649 9.53 6.79 -40.10
N HIS A 650 10.45 6.59 -41.04
CA HIS A 650 10.25 7.02 -42.42
C HIS A 650 9.05 6.35 -43.08
N LEU A 651 8.88 5.03 -42.89
CA LEU A 651 7.73 4.29 -43.40
C LEU A 651 6.41 4.75 -42.75
N ASP A 652 6.44 5.05 -41.46
CA ASP A 652 5.28 5.55 -40.71
C ASP A 652 4.80 6.92 -41.24
N LEU A 653 5.74 7.84 -41.46
CA LEU A 653 5.46 9.16 -42.06
C LEU A 653 4.96 9.05 -43.50
N ALA A 654 5.53 8.14 -44.30
CA ALA A 654 5.05 7.88 -45.66
C ALA A 654 3.61 7.33 -45.66
N GLY A 655 3.20 6.62 -44.61
CA GLY A 655 1.85 6.10 -44.42
C GLY A 655 0.84 7.09 -43.82
N ALA A 656 1.28 8.24 -43.31
CA ALA A 656 0.44 9.20 -42.58
C ALA A 656 -0.53 10.00 -43.46
N HIS A 657 -0.25 10.12 -44.77
CA HIS A 657 -1.00 10.96 -45.71
C HIS A 657 -1.74 10.18 -46.81
N ARG A 658 -2.22 8.97 -46.49
CA ARG A 658 -3.00 8.18 -47.46
C ARG A 658 -4.38 8.83 -47.69
N PRO A 659 -4.85 8.93 -48.94
CA PRO A 659 -6.20 9.39 -49.24
C PRO A 659 -7.25 8.58 -48.46
N PRO A 660 -8.39 9.18 -48.04
CA PRO A 660 -9.46 8.46 -47.37
C PRO A 660 -9.98 7.24 -48.18
N ASP A 661 -9.89 7.33 -49.51
CA ASP A 661 -10.42 6.34 -50.46
C ASP A 661 -9.37 5.30 -50.87
N ALA A 662 -8.14 5.38 -50.34
CA ALA A 662 -7.08 4.44 -50.67
C ALA A 662 -7.41 3.03 -50.15
N PRO A 663 -7.08 1.95 -50.91
CA PRO A 663 -7.33 0.59 -50.46
C PRO A 663 -6.58 0.29 -49.15
N PRO A 664 -7.09 -0.60 -48.27
CA PRO A 664 -6.38 -0.99 -47.05
C PRO A 664 -4.92 -1.39 -47.33
N ALA A 665 -3.96 -0.91 -46.53
CA ALA A 665 -2.59 -1.37 -46.67
C ALA A 665 -2.51 -2.86 -46.30
N PRO A 666 -1.68 -3.69 -46.97
CA PRO A 666 -1.50 -5.07 -46.56
C PRO A 666 -1.07 -5.16 -45.10
N VAL A 667 -1.70 -6.04 -44.32
CA VAL A 667 -1.39 -6.21 -42.89
C VAL A 667 0.09 -6.52 -42.66
N GLY A 668 0.74 -7.24 -43.59
CA GLY A 668 2.17 -7.55 -43.54
C GLY A 668 3.06 -6.30 -43.56
N ASP A 669 2.70 -5.28 -44.35
CA ASP A 669 3.47 -4.03 -44.47
C ASP A 669 3.32 -3.18 -43.20
N ILE A 670 2.10 -3.10 -42.65
CA ILE A 670 1.84 -2.43 -41.37
C ILE A 670 2.63 -3.10 -40.24
N LEU A 671 2.59 -4.44 -40.16
CA LEU A 671 3.36 -5.17 -39.17
C LEU A 671 4.86 -5.00 -39.38
N ALA A 672 5.37 -4.97 -40.61
CA ALA A 672 6.78 -4.70 -40.89
C ALA A 672 7.21 -3.32 -40.38
N MET A 673 6.37 -2.29 -40.55
CA MET A 673 6.60 -0.98 -39.94
C MET A 673 6.62 -1.06 -38.41
N TYR A 674 5.68 -1.77 -37.77
CA TYR A 674 5.66 -1.96 -36.31
C TYR A 674 6.93 -2.65 -35.79
N ARG A 675 7.51 -3.58 -36.56
CA ARG A 675 8.80 -4.22 -36.22
C ARG A 675 9.94 -3.22 -36.23
N LEU A 676 10.03 -2.40 -37.27
CA LEU A 676 11.11 -1.43 -37.45
C LEU A 676 11.03 -0.24 -36.48
N LYS A 677 9.83 0.23 -36.13
CA LYS A 677 9.63 1.37 -35.22
C LYS A 677 9.53 0.94 -33.75
N THR A 678 8.47 0.21 -33.42
CA THR A 678 8.10 -0.06 -32.02
C THR A 678 8.84 -1.27 -31.45
N SER A 679 8.93 -2.36 -32.22
CA SER A 679 9.51 -3.61 -31.70
C SER A 679 11.03 -3.56 -31.58
N THR A 680 11.70 -2.93 -32.54
CA THR A 680 13.13 -2.57 -32.46
C THR A 680 13.46 -1.83 -31.16
N THR A 681 12.53 -1.01 -30.68
CA THR A 681 12.71 -0.22 -29.46
C THR A 681 12.54 -1.04 -28.17
N ILE A 682 11.73 -2.11 -28.20
CA ILE A 682 11.68 -3.11 -27.12
C ILE A 682 12.94 -3.98 -27.17
N GLU A 683 13.37 -4.37 -28.38
CA GLU A 683 14.56 -5.17 -28.62
C GLU A 683 15.82 -4.46 -28.11
N SER A 684 15.93 -3.15 -28.32
CA SER A 684 17.04 -2.32 -27.82
C SER A 684 17.11 -2.23 -26.30
N ALA A 685 16.02 -2.53 -25.58
CA ALA A 685 16.03 -2.60 -24.13
C ALA A 685 16.55 -3.95 -23.60
N LEU A 686 16.49 -5.02 -24.40
CA LEU A 686 16.76 -6.39 -23.97
C LEU A 686 18.08 -6.95 -24.52
N LEU A 687 18.33 -6.80 -25.83
CA LEU A 687 19.49 -7.42 -26.47
C LEU A 687 20.84 -6.88 -26.04
N PRO A 688 21.03 -5.58 -25.72
CA PRO A 688 22.31 -5.12 -25.20
C PRO A 688 22.77 -5.93 -23.98
N LEU A 689 21.86 -6.29 -23.08
CA LEU A 689 22.20 -7.11 -21.92
C LEU A 689 22.60 -8.54 -22.32
N MET A 690 21.93 -9.14 -23.30
CA MET A 690 22.30 -10.48 -23.81
C MET A 690 23.71 -10.47 -24.42
N LEU A 691 24.07 -9.40 -25.14
CA LEU A 691 25.39 -9.20 -25.73
C LEU A 691 26.47 -8.98 -24.65
N LEU A 692 26.21 -8.11 -23.67
CA LEU A 692 27.14 -7.86 -22.55
C LEU A 692 27.51 -9.13 -21.78
N LEU A 693 26.56 -10.06 -21.68
CA LEU A 693 26.71 -11.32 -20.95
C LEU A 693 27.17 -12.49 -21.84
N ASP A 694 27.43 -12.27 -23.13
CA ASP A 694 27.82 -13.30 -24.09
C ASP A 694 26.88 -14.52 -24.08
N ARG A 695 25.56 -14.24 -24.07
CA ARG A 695 24.55 -15.31 -24.01
C ARG A 695 24.50 -16.09 -25.33
N PRO A 696 24.18 -17.40 -25.28
CA PRO A 696 24.08 -18.24 -26.48
C PRO A 696 23.17 -17.63 -27.55
N ALA A 697 23.55 -17.78 -28.82
CA ALA A 697 22.80 -17.22 -29.94
C ALA A 697 21.33 -17.66 -29.97
N ALA A 698 21.04 -18.91 -29.56
CA ALA A 698 19.67 -19.42 -29.46
C ALA A 698 18.82 -18.63 -28.43
N GLU A 699 19.40 -18.28 -27.28
CA GLU A 699 18.72 -17.49 -26.27
C GLU A 699 18.53 -16.04 -26.71
N THR A 700 19.55 -15.43 -27.32
CA THR A 700 19.47 -14.08 -27.87
C THR A 700 18.39 -14.00 -28.96
N ALA A 701 18.29 -15.03 -29.81
CA ALA A 701 17.22 -15.14 -30.82
C ALA A 701 15.83 -15.31 -30.19
N ALA A 702 15.69 -16.07 -29.10
CA ALA A 702 14.44 -16.19 -28.37
C ALA A 702 14.03 -14.84 -27.72
N VAL A 703 14.97 -14.12 -27.11
CA VAL A 703 14.71 -12.77 -26.57
C VAL A 703 14.33 -11.78 -27.67
N SER A 704 14.95 -11.85 -28.85
CA SER A 704 14.57 -11.03 -30.02
C SER A 704 13.15 -11.36 -30.49
N ARG A 705 12.77 -12.64 -30.61
CA ARG A 705 11.39 -13.03 -30.94
C ARG A 705 10.37 -12.55 -29.91
N PHE A 706 10.73 -12.61 -28.62
CA PHE A 706 9.91 -12.03 -27.56
C PHE A 706 9.75 -10.51 -27.75
N ALA A 707 10.84 -9.79 -28.02
CA ALA A 707 10.82 -8.35 -28.23
C ALA A 707 9.98 -7.94 -29.46
N ASP A 708 10.09 -8.69 -30.56
CA ASP A 708 9.28 -8.51 -31.78
C ASP A 708 7.78 -8.59 -31.45
N ALA A 709 7.39 -9.71 -30.84
CA ALA A 709 6.00 -9.95 -30.47
C ALA A 709 5.48 -8.93 -29.45
N ALA A 710 6.28 -8.58 -28.44
CA ALA A 710 5.91 -7.60 -27.42
C ALA A 710 5.73 -6.19 -28.00
N GLY A 711 6.58 -5.78 -28.94
CA GLY A 711 6.46 -4.50 -29.63
C GLY A 711 5.22 -4.42 -30.51
N ILE A 712 4.90 -5.48 -31.25
CA ILE A 712 3.66 -5.56 -32.04
C ILE A 712 2.43 -5.50 -31.12
N VAL A 713 2.43 -6.24 -30.00
CA VAL A 713 1.34 -6.17 -29.00
C VAL A 713 1.18 -4.75 -28.47
N PHE A 714 2.29 -4.06 -28.17
CA PHE A 714 2.27 -2.70 -27.66
C PHE A 714 1.59 -1.74 -28.64
N GLN A 715 1.98 -1.80 -29.93
CA GLN A 715 1.44 -0.93 -30.98
C GLN A 715 -0.02 -1.24 -31.29
N LEU A 716 -0.38 -2.52 -31.46
CA LEU A 716 -1.78 -2.92 -31.67
C LEU A 716 -2.69 -2.45 -30.54
N ARG A 717 -2.18 -2.42 -29.30
CA ARG A 717 -2.93 -1.91 -28.18
C ARG A 717 -3.12 -0.39 -28.24
N ASP A 718 -2.09 0.38 -28.63
CA ASP A 718 -2.24 1.84 -28.82
C ASP A 718 -3.32 2.13 -29.87
N ASP A 719 -3.23 1.50 -31.04
CA ASP A 719 -4.22 1.72 -32.12
C ASP A 719 -5.66 1.40 -31.65
N LEU A 720 -5.83 0.35 -30.83
CA LEU A 720 -7.14 0.00 -30.25
C LEU A 720 -7.61 1.02 -29.20
N LEU A 721 -6.70 1.57 -28.40
CA LEU A 721 -7.03 2.61 -27.42
C LEU A 721 -7.43 3.90 -28.13
N ASP A 722 -6.73 4.29 -29.18
CA ASP A 722 -7.01 5.50 -29.95
C ASP A 722 -8.37 5.41 -30.65
N ALA A 723 -8.66 4.28 -31.30
CA ALA A 723 -9.96 4.04 -31.94
C ALA A 723 -11.14 4.06 -30.95
N THR A 724 -10.94 3.56 -29.72
CA THR A 724 -12.00 3.53 -28.70
C THR A 724 -12.16 4.84 -27.94
N ALA A 725 -11.08 5.61 -27.76
CA ALA A 725 -11.12 6.95 -27.19
C ALA A 725 -11.86 7.94 -28.11
N GLN A 726 -11.62 7.86 -29.42
CA GLN A 726 -12.33 8.65 -30.44
C GLN A 726 -13.85 8.37 -30.42
N ALA A 727 -14.27 7.14 -30.13
CA ALA A 727 -15.69 6.79 -30.00
C ALA A 727 -16.36 7.36 -28.72
N ALA A 728 -15.59 7.57 -27.64
CA ALA A 728 -16.10 8.08 -26.36
C ALA A 728 -16.05 9.61 -26.23
N VAL A 729 -15.18 10.28 -27.00
CA VAL A 729 -14.94 11.73 -26.95
C VAL A 729 -15.23 12.33 -28.33
N LEU A 730 -16.52 12.56 -28.63
CA LEU A 730 -16.98 13.37 -29.77
C LEU A 730 -16.64 14.88 -29.61
N GLY A 731 -15.46 15.25 -29.09
CA GLY A 731 -15.19 16.66 -28.78
C GLY A 731 -13.78 17.14 -28.40
N LYS A 732 -12.68 16.38 -28.48
CA LYS A 732 -11.32 16.94 -28.35
C LYS A 732 -10.33 16.31 -29.34
N THR A 733 -9.77 17.16 -30.20
CA THR A 733 -8.66 16.95 -31.18
C THR A 733 -8.65 15.59 -31.88
N ALA A 734 -9.73 15.29 -32.61
CA ALA A 734 -9.92 14.04 -33.36
C ALA A 734 -9.42 14.09 -34.83
N HIS A 735 -8.43 14.92 -35.17
CA HIS A 735 -8.09 15.18 -36.58
C HIS A 735 -6.65 14.86 -37.02
N GLN A 736 -5.71 14.53 -36.12
CA GLN A 736 -4.33 14.28 -36.54
C GLN A 736 -4.05 12.82 -36.98
N ASP A 737 -4.72 11.82 -36.39
CA ASP A 737 -4.48 10.38 -36.71
C ASP A 737 -5.53 9.70 -37.61
N ALA A 738 -6.59 10.41 -38.02
CA ALA A 738 -7.66 9.81 -38.84
C ALA A 738 -7.16 9.30 -40.21
N THR A 739 -6.04 9.84 -40.71
CA THR A 739 -5.48 9.50 -42.02
C THR A 739 -4.36 8.44 -41.99
N LYS A 740 -3.86 8.08 -40.80
CA LYS A 740 -2.71 7.18 -40.63
C LYS A 740 -3.11 5.71 -40.78
N SER A 741 -2.39 4.96 -41.63
CA SER A 741 -2.63 3.52 -41.80
C SER A 741 -2.20 2.75 -40.55
N ASN A 742 -3.13 1.98 -39.98
CA ASN A 742 -2.89 1.06 -38.88
C ASN A 742 -3.83 -0.14 -38.99
N VAL A 743 -3.59 -1.21 -38.22
CA VAL A 743 -4.37 -2.45 -38.33
C VAL A 743 -5.85 -2.23 -38.01
N VAL A 744 -6.18 -1.39 -37.04
CA VAL A 744 -7.57 -1.15 -36.63
C VAL A 744 -8.35 -0.45 -37.74
N ARG A 745 -7.76 0.55 -38.38
CA ARG A 745 -8.34 1.30 -39.49
C ARG A 745 -8.49 0.44 -40.74
N ASP A 746 -7.42 -0.24 -41.15
CA ASP A 746 -7.37 -0.90 -42.44
C ASP A 746 -7.97 -2.33 -42.40
N HIS A 747 -7.97 -3.00 -41.24
CA HIS A 747 -8.42 -4.40 -41.10
C HIS A 747 -9.46 -4.62 -39.97
N GLY A 748 -9.77 -3.60 -39.20
CA GLY A 748 -10.80 -3.64 -38.16
C GLY A 748 -10.33 -4.16 -36.79
N ILE A 749 -11.16 -3.87 -35.78
CA ILE A 749 -10.91 -4.21 -34.37
C ILE A 749 -10.77 -5.73 -34.14
N ALA A 750 -11.55 -6.54 -34.86
CA ALA A 750 -11.54 -7.99 -34.71
C ALA A 750 -10.18 -8.58 -35.11
N GLU A 751 -9.63 -8.12 -36.23
CA GLU A 751 -8.33 -8.56 -36.71
C GLU A 751 -7.20 -8.08 -35.80
N ALA A 752 -7.22 -6.81 -35.37
CA ALA A 752 -6.26 -6.29 -34.40
C ALA A 752 -6.24 -7.13 -33.10
N ARG A 753 -7.40 -7.53 -32.57
CA ARG A 753 -7.50 -8.41 -31.39
C ARG A 753 -6.98 -9.81 -31.68
N ARG A 754 -7.26 -10.38 -32.85
CA ARG A 754 -6.77 -11.71 -33.27
C ARG A 754 -5.24 -11.72 -33.33
N LEU A 755 -4.66 -10.75 -34.03
CA LEU A 755 -3.20 -10.58 -34.14
C LEU A 755 -2.56 -10.34 -32.78
N MET A 756 -3.14 -9.48 -31.93
CA MET A 756 -2.61 -9.24 -30.59
C MET A 756 -2.56 -10.52 -29.75
N ALA A 757 -3.64 -11.33 -29.76
CA ALA A 757 -3.68 -12.60 -29.06
C ALA A 757 -2.66 -13.62 -29.61
N GLU A 758 -2.42 -13.60 -30.93
CA GLU A 758 -1.39 -14.42 -31.58
C GLU A 758 0.02 -14.01 -31.14
N GLN A 759 0.31 -12.71 -31.12
CA GLN A 759 1.62 -12.20 -30.69
C GLN A 759 1.87 -12.43 -29.20
N VAL A 760 0.85 -12.33 -28.33
CA VAL A 760 0.97 -12.75 -26.92
C VAL A 760 1.39 -14.22 -26.82
N ARG A 761 0.81 -15.12 -27.62
CA ARG A 761 1.22 -16.54 -27.65
C ARG A 761 2.64 -16.72 -28.19
N THR A 762 3.06 -15.93 -29.18
CA THR A 762 4.43 -15.96 -29.70
C THR A 762 5.44 -15.50 -28.65
N ALA A 763 5.15 -14.43 -27.92
CA ALA A 763 5.96 -13.98 -26.79
C ALA A 763 6.05 -15.06 -25.69
N ASP A 764 4.91 -15.68 -25.35
CA ASP A 764 4.87 -16.76 -24.36
C ASP A 764 5.73 -17.97 -24.80
N ARG A 765 5.67 -18.38 -26.07
CA ARG A 765 6.52 -19.47 -26.59
C ARG A 765 8.00 -19.12 -26.57
N ALA A 766 8.36 -17.91 -26.99
CA ALA A 766 9.76 -17.45 -26.93
C ALA A 766 10.30 -17.46 -25.49
N CYS A 767 9.45 -17.14 -24.51
CA CYS A 767 9.78 -17.27 -23.11
C CYS A 767 9.92 -18.72 -22.60
N ASP A 768 9.28 -19.71 -23.23
CA ASP A 768 9.39 -21.14 -22.84
C ASP A 768 10.74 -21.74 -23.28
N GLU A 769 11.37 -21.15 -24.29
CA GLU A 769 12.68 -21.58 -24.82
C GLU A 769 13.86 -21.12 -23.95
N LEU A 770 13.64 -20.21 -23.00
CA LEU A 770 14.69 -19.60 -22.21
C LEU A 770 14.97 -20.42 -20.93
N PRO A 771 16.25 -20.66 -20.56
CA PRO A 771 16.61 -21.51 -19.42
C PRO A 771 16.55 -20.78 -18.07
N PHE A 772 15.90 -19.62 -18.00
CA PHE A 772 15.80 -18.76 -16.82
C PHE A 772 14.36 -18.26 -16.61
N ASP A 773 14.09 -17.67 -15.45
CA ASP A 773 12.73 -17.22 -15.10
C ASP A 773 12.29 -16.03 -15.98
N THR A 774 11.26 -16.22 -16.80
CA THR A 774 10.71 -15.19 -17.69
C THR A 774 9.40 -14.57 -17.17
N GLY A 775 9.03 -14.82 -15.91
CA GLY A 775 7.73 -14.44 -15.35
C GLY A 775 7.41 -12.95 -15.46
N LEU A 776 8.39 -12.06 -15.23
CA LEU A 776 8.20 -10.61 -15.37
C LEU A 776 8.05 -10.18 -16.84
N LEU A 777 8.80 -10.78 -17.77
CA LEU A 777 8.68 -10.52 -19.20
C LEU A 777 7.31 -10.95 -19.74
N ARG A 778 6.82 -12.13 -19.35
CA ARG A 778 5.45 -12.59 -19.65
C ARG A 778 4.41 -11.64 -19.04
N GLY A 779 4.64 -11.17 -17.82
CA GLY A 779 3.80 -10.16 -17.18
C GLY A 779 3.75 -8.86 -17.99
N ALA A 780 4.88 -8.42 -18.55
CA ALA A 780 4.99 -7.17 -19.30
C ALA A 780 4.19 -7.23 -20.61
N VAL A 781 4.31 -8.31 -21.40
CA VAL A 781 3.54 -8.43 -22.64
C VAL A 781 2.04 -8.56 -22.39
N ARG A 782 1.63 -9.22 -21.29
CA ARG A 782 0.22 -9.28 -20.87
C ARG A 782 -0.29 -7.90 -20.45
N TYR A 783 0.51 -7.14 -19.71
CA TYR A 783 0.19 -5.75 -19.39
C TYR A 783 0.08 -4.89 -20.66
N PHE A 784 0.99 -5.03 -21.63
CA PHE A 784 0.89 -4.32 -22.91
C PHE A 784 -0.41 -4.63 -23.64
N ALA A 785 -0.90 -5.87 -23.60
CA ALA A 785 -2.17 -6.25 -24.20
C ALA A 785 -3.41 -5.73 -23.45
N SER A 786 -3.32 -5.52 -22.13
CA SER A 786 -4.48 -5.18 -21.28
C SER A 786 -4.50 -3.74 -20.77
N ARG A 787 -3.44 -2.95 -20.94
CA ARG A 787 -3.33 -1.57 -20.43
C ARG A 787 -4.48 -0.70 -20.90
N ARG A 788 -4.90 0.26 -20.08
CA ARG A 788 -6.07 1.12 -20.36
C ARG A 788 -5.70 2.50 -20.90
N ARG A 789 -4.41 2.81 -21.03
CA ARG A 789 -3.83 4.11 -21.36
C ARG A 789 -2.33 3.99 -21.69
#